data_AF-G1QZK6-F1
#
_entry.id   AF-G1QZK6-F1
#
_cell.length_a   1.000
_cell.length_b   1.000
_cell.length_c   1.000
_cell.angle_alpha   90.00
_cell.angle_beta   90.00
_cell.angle_gamma   90.00
#
_symmetry.space_group_name_H-M   'P 1'
#
loop_
_entity.id
_entity.type
_entity.pdbx_description
1 polymer ?
#
loop_
_entity_poly.entity_id
_entity_poly.type
_entity_poly.pdbx_seq_one_letter_code
_entity_poly.pdbx_strand_id
1 'polypeptide(L)'
;MKIFCSRANPTTGSVEWLEEDEHYDYHQEIARSSYADMLHDKDRNVKYYQGIWAAVSRVKNRGQKALVLDIGTGTGLLSMMAVTAGADFCYAIEVFKPMADAAVKIVEKNGFSDKIKVINKHSTEVTVGSEGDMPCRANILVTELDTELIGEGALPSYEHAHRHLVEENCEAVPHRATVYAQLVESRRMWSWNKLFPIRVQTSLGEQVIVPPVDLESCPGAPSVCDIQLNQVSPADFTVLSDVLPMFSIDFSKQVSSSAACHSRQFEPLTSGQAQVVLSWWDIEMDPEGKIKCTMAPFWAHSDAEEMQWRDHWMQCVYFLPQEEPVVQGSALYLVAHHDDYCVWYSLQRTGPEKNERVRQMRPVCDCQAHLLWNRPRFGEINDQDRTDRYVQALRTVLKPDSVCLCVSDGSLLSMLAHHLGVEQVFTVESSAASHKLLRKIFKANHLEDKINIIEKRPELLTNEDLKGRKVSLLLGEPFFTTSLLPWHNLYFWYVRTAVDQHLGPGAVVMPQAASLHAVVVEFRDLWRIRSPCGDCEGFDVHIMDDMIKRALDFKESREAEPHPLWEYPCRSLSEPWQILAFDFRQPVPSQPLCAEGTVELRRPGRSHAAVLWMEYHLTPECTLSTGLLEPADPEGGCCWNPHCKQAVYFFSPAPDHRALVGGPRTVSYAVEFHPDTGDIAMEFRLADTPE
;
A
#
# COMPACT_ATOMS: atom_id res chain seq x y z
N MET A 1 2.31 -17.24 -26.91
CA MET A 1 2.72 -15.83 -27.05
C MET A 1 3.67 -15.53 -25.90
N LYS A 2 4.49 -14.48 -25.95
CA LYS A 2 5.29 -14.05 -24.79
C LYS A 2 4.89 -12.63 -24.46
N ILE A 3 4.87 -12.27 -23.18
CA ILE A 3 4.56 -10.92 -22.70
C ILE A 3 5.82 -10.30 -22.08
N PHE A 4 5.87 -8.96 -22.05
CA PHE A 4 6.98 -8.23 -21.44
C PHE A 4 6.50 -7.61 -20.14
N CYS A 5 7.10 -8.01 -19.03
CA CYS A 5 6.76 -7.49 -17.71
C CYS A 5 7.90 -6.60 -17.21
N SER A 6 7.56 -5.45 -16.63
CA SER A 6 8.53 -4.53 -16.05
C SER A 6 8.96 -5.01 -14.65
N ARG A 7 10.26 -5.14 -14.40
CA ARG A 7 10.85 -5.53 -13.11
C ARG A 7 11.92 -4.52 -12.69
N ALA A 8 11.96 -4.16 -11.41
CA ALA A 8 13.09 -3.41 -10.87
C ALA A 8 14.34 -4.30 -10.90
N ASN A 9 15.43 -3.82 -11.50
CA ASN A 9 16.71 -4.50 -11.54
C ASN A 9 17.62 -3.95 -10.42
N PRO A 10 17.92 -4.73 -9.37
CA PRO A 10 18.74 -4.30 -8.24
C PRO A 10 20.22 -4.00 -8.59
N THR A 11 20.74 -4.50 -9.72
CA THR A 11 22.13 -4.21 -10.14
C THR A 11 22.25 -2.86 -10.85
N THR A 12 21.16 -2.38 -11.46
CA THR A 12 21.14 -1.18 -12.31
C THR A 12 20.29 -0.05 -11.74
N GLY A 13 19.47 -0.32 -10.72
CA GLY A 13 18.53 0.63 -10.14
C GLY A 13 17.44 1.08 -11.12
N SER A 14 17.28 0.36 -12.23
CA SER A 14 16.34 0.72 -13.30
C SER A 14 15.21 -0.27 -13.42
N VAL A 15 14.10 0.16 -14.01
CA VAL A 15 13.01 -0.74 -14.41
C VAL A 15 13.33 -1.29 -15.79
N GLU A 16 13.49 -2.61 -15.87
CA GLU A 16 13.82 -3.35 -17.09
C GLU A 16 12.64 -4.24 -17.52
N TRP A 17 12.62 -4.65 -18.78
CA TRP A 17 11.56 -5.49 -19.35
C TRP A 17 12.07 -6.91 -19.55
N LEU A 18 11.39 -7.88 -18.94
CA LEU A 18 11.69 -9.31 -19.06
C LEU A 18 10.62 -10.01 -19.90
N GLU A 19 11.03 -10.96 -20.74
CA GLU A 19 10.12 -11.83 -21.47
C GLU A 19 9.56 -12.92 -20.53
N GLU A 20 8.24 -13.00 -20.45
CA GLU A 20 7.52 -13.94 -19.59
C GLU A 20 6.49 -14.78 -20.38
N ASP A 21 6.03 -15.87 -19.75
CA ASP A 21 4.94 -16.71 -20.26
C ASP A 21 3.67 -15.87 -20.46
N GLU A 22 2.84 -16.17 -21.47
CA GLU A 22 1.62 -15.42 -21.77
C GLU A 22 0.60 -15.36 -20.61
N HIS A 23 0.70 -16.26 -19.63
CA HIS A 23 -0.14 -16.28 -18.43
C HIS A 23 0.55 -15.69 -17.19
N TYR A 24 1.76 -15.15 -17.30
CA TYR A 24 2.52 -14.65 -16.15
C TYR A 24 1.80 -13.52 -15.41
N ASP A 25 1.22 -12.56 -16.15
CA ASP A 25 0.43 -11.47 -15.55
C ASP A 25 -0.75 -12.03 -14.74
N TYR A 26 -1.42 -13.08 -15.26
CA TYR A 26 -2.51 -13.74 -14.52
C TYR A 26 -2.00 -14.39 -13.23
N HIS A 27 -0.86 -15.07 -13.27
CA HIS A 27 -0.30 -15.69 -12.07
C HIS A 27 0.06 -14.65 -11.01
N GLN A 28 0.69 -13.53 -11.37
CA GLN A 28 0.97 -12.46 -10.42
C GLN A 28 -0.30 -11.82 -9.85
N GLU A 29 -1.26 -11.51 -10.72
CA GLU A 29 -2.53 -10.91 -10.34
C GLU A 29 -3.33 -11.82 -9.39
N ILE A 30 -3.37 -13.13 -9.66
CA ILE A 30 -4.02 -14.13 -8.79
C ILE A 30 -3.25 -14.25 -7.46
N ALA A 31 -1.92 -14.41 -7.51
CA ALA A 31 -1.10 -14.62 -6.32
C ALA A 31 -1.21 -13.47 -5.32
N ARG A 32 -1.36 -12.24 -5.82
CA ARG A 32 -1.44 -11.02 -5.01
C ARG A 32 -2.86 -10.47 -4.86
N SER A 33 -3.85 -11.20 -5.37
CA SER A 33 -5.26 -10.80 -5.25
C SER A 33 -5.72 -10.72 -3.80
N SER A 34 -6.78 -9.95 -3.58
CA SER A 34 -7.47 -9.80 -2.30
C SER A 34 -8.50 -10.90 -2.03
N TYR A 35 -8.73 -11.83 -2.98
CA TYR A 35 -9.79 -12.83 -2.89
C TYR A 35 -9.70 -13.72 -1.64
N ALA A 36 -8.49 -14.07 -1.18
CA ALA A 36 -8.33 -14.85 0.05
C ALA A 36 -8.82 -14.06 1.28
N ASP A 37 -8.41 -12.80 1.41
CA ASP A 37 -8.85 -11.93 2.52
C ASP A 37 -10.37 -11.73 2.49
N MET A 38 -10.92 -11.45 1.31
CA MET A 38 -12.36 -11.34 1.07
C MET A 38 -13.14 -12.58 1.54
N LEU A 39 -12.61 -13.79 1.29
CA LEU A 39 -13.24 -15.03 1.76
C LEU A 39 -13.11 -15.22 3.28
N HIS A 40 -12.05 -14.70 3.91
CA HIS A 40 -11.89 -14.69 5.37
C HIS A 40 -12.64 -13.55 6.07
N ASP A 41 -13.15 -12.55 5.34
CA ASP A 41 -13.97 -11.48 5.90
C ASP A 41 -15.37 -11.98 6.28
N LYS A 42 -15.45 -12.50 7.51
CA LYS A 42 -16.68 -13.07 8.05
C LYS A 42 -17.81 -12.04 8.17
N ASP A 43 -17.50 -10.81 8.55
CA ASP A 43 -18.52 -9.76 8.69
C ASP A 43 -19.13 -9.43 7.32
N ARG A 44 -18.29 -9.18 6.31
CA ARG A 44 -18.75 -8.95 4.93
C ARG A 44 -19.63 -10.10 4.47
N ASN A 45 -19.15 -11.33 4.57
CA ASN A 45 -19.85 -12.51 4.06
C ASN A 45 -21.22 -12.68 4.73
N VAL A 46 -21.29 -12.56 6.06
CA VAL A 46 -22.56 -12.66 6.80
C VAL A 46 -23.53 -11.55 6.42
N LYS A 47 -23.05 -10.30 6.29
CA LYS A 47 -23.92 -9.15 6.01
C LYS A 47 -24.46 -9.15 4.58
N TYR A 48 -23.63 -9.52 3.60
CA TYR A 48 -24.11 -9.76 2.23
C TYR A 48 -25.14 -10.88 2.20
N TYR A 49 -24.89 -12.00 2.89
CA TYR A 49 -25.83 -13.12 2.90
C TYR A 49 -27.19 -12.71 3.50
N GLN A 50 -27.18 -11.97 4.62
CA GLN A 50 -28.40 -11.44 5.23
C GLN A 50 -29.16 -10.48 4.29
N GLY A 51 -28.44 -9.57 3.63
CA GLY A 51 -29.02 -8.63 2.65
C GLY A 51 -29.64 -9.32 1.44
N ILE A 52 -28.89 -10.26 0.84
CA ILE A 52 -29.34 -11.10 -0.28
C ILE A 52 -30.58 -11.89 0.12
N TRP A 53 -30.58 -12.52 1.30
CA TRP A 53 -31.71 -13.28 1.79
C TRP A 53 -32.96 -12.41 1.94
N ALA A 54 -32.81 -11.21 2.51
CA ALA A 54 -33.91 -10.25 2.65
C ALA A 54 -34.45 -9.78 1.29
N ALA A 55 -33.55 -9.43 0.35
CA ALA A 55 -33.92 -8.99 -1.00
C ALA A 55 -34.67 -10.08 -1.79
N VAL A 56 -34.14 -11.30 -1.83
CA VAL A 56 -34.79 -12.45 -2.47
C VAL A 56 -36.15 -12.71 -1.84
N SER A 57 -36.24 -12.73 -0.51
CA SER A 57 -37.50 -12.92 0.21
C SER A 57 -38.54 -11.86 -0.15
N ARG A 58 -38.15 -10.57 -0.25
CA ARG A 58 -39.07 -9.49 -0.66
C ARG A 58 -39.63 -9.71 -2.06
N VAL A 59 -38.80 -10.11 -3.03
CA VAL A 59 -39.26 -10.42 -4.40
C VAL A 59 -40.20 -11.63 -4.41
N LYS A 60 -39.84 -12.71 -3.73
CA LYS A 60 -40.67 -13.93 -3.68
C LYS A 60 -42.01 -13.69 -2.97
N ASN A 61 -42.03 -12.89 -1.90
CA ASN A 61 -43.26 -12.50 -1.20
C ASN A 61 -44.21 -11.66 -2.06
N ARG A 62 -43.71 -10.98 -3.09
CA ARG A 62 -44.53 -10.32 -4.13
C ARG A 62 -45.09 -11.30 -5.17
N GLY A 63 -44.80 -12.60 -5.06
CA GLY A 63 -45.22 -13.62 -6.03
C GLY A 63 -44.45 -13.56 -7.35
N GLN A 64 -43.29 -12.88 -7.38
CA GLN A 64 -42.46 -12.69 -8.56
C GLN A 64 -41.33 -13.73 -8.61
N LYS A 65 -40.77 -13.95 -9.80
CA LYS A 65 -39.50 -14.68 -9.93
C LYS A 65 -38.36 -13.79 -9.46
N ALA A 66 -37.46 -14.32 -8.66
CA ALA A 66 -36.26 -13.64 -8.21
C ALA A 66 -35.12 -13.92 -9.20
N LEU A 67 -34.78 -12.92 -10.02
CA LEU A 67 -33.70 -12.97 -10.99
C LEU A 67 -32.59 -12.05 -10.51
N VAL A 68 -31.43 -12.63 -10.19
CA VAL A 68 -30.29 -11.91 -9.64
C VAL A 68 -29.28 -11.60 -10.72
N LEU A 69 -28.74 -10.38 -10.71
CA LEU A 69 -27.56 -9.96 -11.45
C LEU A 69 -26.45 -9.70 -10.44
N ASP A 70 -25.38 -10.48 -10.52
CA ASP A 70 -24.20 -10.39 -9.65
C ASP A 70 -23.03 -9.86 -10.49
N ILE A 71 -22.63 -8.60 -10.26
CA ILE A 71 -21.55 -7.93 -11.01
C ILE A 71 -20.25 -8.03 -10.22
N GLY A 72 -19.19 -8.54 -10.85
CA GLY A 72 -17.92 -8.80 -10.18
C GLY A 72 -18.02 -10.03 -9.28
N THR A 73 -18.49 -11.15 -9.83
CA THR A 73 -18.87 -12.32 -9.03
C THR A 73 -17.69 -13.00 -8.34
N GLY A 74 -16.44 -12.78 -8.81
CA GLY A 74 -15.24 -13.40 -8.26
C GLY A 74 -15.37 -14.92 -8.24
N THR A 75 -15.48 -15.51 -7.05
CA THR A 75 -15.63 -16.96 -6.86
C THR A 75 -17.04 -17.50 -7.12
N GLY A 76 -18.03 -16.63 -7.33
CA GLY A 76 -19.45 -17.02 -7.39
C GLY A 76 -20.16 -17.03 -6.04
N LEU A 77 -19.49 -16.62 -4.95
CA LEU A 77 -20.01 -16.72 -3.58
C LEU A 77 -21.38 -16.06 -3.41
N LEU A 78 -21.54 -14.81 -3.86
CA LEU A 78 -22.78 -14.05 -3.68
C LEU A 78 -23.93 -14.64 -4.52
N SER A 79 -23.63 -15.12 -5.73
CA SER A 79 -24.58 -15.88 -6.55
C SER A 79 -25.03 -17.18 -5.89
N MET A 80 -24.12 -17.92 -5.22
CA MET A 80 -24.50 -19.13 -4.48
C MET A 80 -25.39 -18.80 -3.27
N MET A 81 -25.08 -17.73 -2.53
CA MET A 81 -25.93 -17.20 -1.44
C MET A 81 -27.32 -16.81 -1.94
N ALA A 82 -27.42 -16.24 -3.14
CA ALA A 82 -28.71 -15.90 -3.75
C ALA A 82 -29.55 -17.15 -4.06
N VAL A 83 -28.95 -18.20 -4.61
CA VAL A 83 -29.66 -19.45 -4.92
C VAL A 83 -30.14 -20.15 -3.65
N THR A 84 -29.33 -20.21 -2.59
CA THR A 84 -29.74 -20.78 -1.30
C THR A 84 -30.83 -19.94 -0.60
N ALA A 85 -30.83 -18.62 -0.81
CA ALA A 85 -31.93 -17.74 -0.37
C ALA A 85 -33.24 -17.94 -1.15
N GLY A 86 -33.24 -18.70 -2.23
CA GLY A 86 -34.43 -19.02 -3.02
C GLY A 86 -34.56 -18.25 -4.33
N ALA A 87 -33.47 -17.66 -4.85
CA ALA A 87 -33.45 -17.08 -6.18
C ALA A 87 -33.81 -18.14 -7.24
N ASP A 88 -34.56 -17.73 -8.26
CA ASP A 88 -34.96 -18.61 -9.35
C ASP A 88 -33.82 -18.79 -10.36
N PHE A 89 -33.02 -17.74 -10.58
CA PHE A 89 -31.82 -17.78 -11.44
C PHE A 89 -30.88 -16.61 -11.13
N CYS A 90 -29.57 -16.81 -11.31
CA CYS A 90 -28.54 -15.78 -11.16
C CYS A 90 -27.69 -15.65 -12.44
N TYR A 91 -27.45 -14.42 -12.88
CA TYR A 91 -26.47 -14.08 -13.91
C TYR A 91 -25.25 -13.46 -13.23
N ALA A 92 -24.15 -14.19 -13.24
CA ALA A 92 -22.91 -13.84 -12.55
C ALA A 92 -21.89 -13.34 -13.56
N ILE A 93 -21.43 -12.09 -13.43
CA ILE A 93 -20.52 -11.44 -14.38
C ILE A 93 -19.14 -11.33 -13.76
N GLU A 94 -18.12 -11.81 -14.48
CA GLU A 94 -16.71 -11.66 -14.10
C GLU A 94 -15.87 -11.28 -15.32
N VAL A 95 -15.16 -10.17 -15.25
CA VAL A 95 -14.32 -9.69 -16.36
C VAL A 95 -13.02 -10.46 -16.44
N PHE A 96 -12.44 -10.83 -15.30
CA PHE A 96 -11.15 -11.49 -15.24
C PHE A 96 -11.30 -12.98 -15.53
N LYS A 97 -10.86 -13.36 -16.74
CA LYS A 97 -11.08 -14.70 -17.30
C LYS A 97 -10.68 -15.86 -16.36
N PRO A 98 -9.48 -15.86 -15.73
CA PRO A 98 -9.11 -16.94 -14.81
C PRO A 98 -10.10 -17.10 -13.64
N MET A 99 -10.64 -15.99 -13.12
CA MET A 99 -11.64 -16.02 -12.06
C MET A 99 -13.01 -16.45 -12.57
N ALA A 100 -13.43 -16.04 -13.76
CA ALA A 100 -14.67 -16.55 -14.36
C ALA A 100 -14.61 -18.08 -14.56
N ASP A 101 -13.48 -18.60 -15.03
CA ASP A 101 -13.25 -20.03 -15.20
C ASP A 101 -13.23 -20.77 -13.84
N ALA A 102 -12.75 -20.14 -12.77
CA ALA A 102 -12.81 -20.66 -11.41
C ALA A 102 -14.24 -20.67 -10.85
N ALA A 103 -14.98 -19.58 -11.03
CA ALA A 103 -16.38 -19.44 -10.61
C ALA A 103 -17.26 -20.53 -11.21
N VAL A 104 -17.11 -20.83 -12.51
CA VAL A 104 -17.84 -21.94 -13.16
C VAL A 104 -17.63 -23.26 -12.42
N LYS A 105 -16.37 -23.58 -12.08
CA LYS A 105 -16.02 -24.83 -11.39
C LYS A 105 -16.50 -24.85 -9.95
N ILE A 106 -16.43 -23.72 -9.23
CA ILE A 106 -16.92 -23.57 -7.85
C ILE A 106 -18.44 -23.74 -7.81
N VAL A 107 -19.17 -23.08 -8.72
CA VAL A 107 -20.63 -23.21 -8.86
C VAL A 107 -21.04 -24.65 -9.14
N GLU A 108 -20.32 -25.34 -10.04
CA GLU A 108 -20.57 -26.76 -10.35
C GLU A 108 -20.30 -27.65 -9.14
N LYS A 109 -19.16 -27.45 -8.46
CA LYS A 109 -18.77 -28.20 -7.28
C LYS A 109 -19.80 -28.12 -6.16
N ASN A 110 -20.45 -26.96 -6.00
CA ASN A 110 -21.49 -26.71 -5.00
C ASN A 110 -22.92 -27.07 -5.49
N GLY A 111 -23.07 -27.58 -6.71
CA GLY A 111 -24.35 -28.10 -7.23
C GLY A 111 -25.34 -27.02 -7.70
N PHE A 112 -24.86 -25.84 -8.11
CA PHE A 112 -25.70 -24.71 -8.51
C PHE A 112 -25.71 -24.40 -10.02
N SER A 113 -25.08 -25.24 -10.86
CA SER A 113 -24.96 -25.04 -12.32
C SER A 113 -26.29 -24.81 -13.04
N ASP A 114 -27.38 -25.41 -12.56
CA ASP A 114 -28.71 -25.26 -13.20
C ASP A 114 -29.34 -23.89 -12.98
N LYS A 115 -28.81 -23.10 -12.02
CA LYS A 115 -29.39 -21.83 -11.57
C LYS A 115 -28.45 -20.64 -11.64
N ILE A 116 -27.18 -20.85 -11.97
CA ILE A 116 -26.18 -19.78 -12.06
C ILE A 116 -25.51 -19.86 -13.42
N LYS A 117 -25.60 -18.78 -14.21
CA LYS A 117 -24.85 -18.62 -15.46
C LYS A 117 -23.72 -17.62 -15.24
N VAL A 118 -22.47 -18.09 -15.32
CA VAL A 118 -21.29 -17.22 -15.32
C VAL A 118 -21.07 -16.66 -16.73
N ILE A 119 -20.85 -15.35 -16.84
CA ILE A 119 -20.62 -14.61 -18.07
C ILE A 119 -19.26 -13.93 -17.95
N ASN A 120 -18.28 -14.37 -18.77
CA ASN A 120 -16.97 -13.76 -18.80
C ASN A 120 -16.95 -12.53 -19.72
N LYS A 121 -17.38 -11.38 -19.20
CA LYS A 121 -17.42 -10.06 -19.86
C LYS A 121 -17.30 -8.97 -18.81
N HIS A 122 -16.98 -7.75 -19.23
CA HIS A 122 -17.25 -6.59 -18.39
C HIS A 122 -18.77 -6.32 -18.36
N SER A 123 -19.31 -5.86 -17.24
CA SER A 123 -20.76 -5.65 -17.08
C SER A 123 -21.35 -4.66 -18.10
N THR A 124 -20.54 -3.69 -18.55
CA THR A 124 -20.91 -2.71 -19.59
C THR A 124 -20.99 -3.28 -21.00
N GLU A 125 -20.57 -4.53 -21.21
CA GLU A 125 -20.63 -5.25 -22.50
C GLU A 125 -21.75 -6.29 -22.54
N VAL A 126 -22.42 -6.52 -21.42
CA VAL A 126 -23.51 -7.49 -21.28
C VAL A 126 -24.78 -6.91 -21.90
N THR A 127 -25.53 -7.74 -22.61
CA THR A 127 -26.74 -7.33 -23.32
C THR A 127 -27.95 -8.20 -22.98
N VAL A 128 -29.15 -7.60 -23.04
CA VAL A 128 -30.44 -8.29 -22.86
C VAL A 128 -31.12 -8.48 -24.21
N GLY A 129 -31.58 -9.70 -24.51
CA GLY A 129 -32.31 -10.02 -25.75
C GLY A 129 -32.20 -11.49 -26.14
N SER A 130 -32.84 -11.89 -27.24
CA SER A 130 -32.83 -13.29 -27.72
C SER A 130 -31.42 -13.79 -28.11
N GLU A 131 -30.59 -12.89 -28.63
CA GLU A 131 -29.17 -13.14 -28.96
C GLU A 131 -28.22 -12.56 -27.90
N GLY A 132 -28.78 -12.06 -26.78
CA GLY A 132 -28.03 -11.43 -25.71
C GLY A 132 -27.49 -12.43 -24.70
N ASP A 133 -26.72 -11.93 -23.75
CA ASP A 133 -26.19 -12.72 -22.65
C ASP A 133 -27.28 -13.08 -21.63
N MET A 134 -28.26 -12.20 -21.49
CA MET A 134 -29.43 -12.34 -20.61
C MET A 134 -30.74 -12.35 -21.41
N PRO A 135 -31.69 -13.26 -21.13
CA PRO A 135 -32.97 -13.31 -21.83
C PRO A 135 -33.92 -12.18 -21.43
N CYS A 136 -33.78 -11.65 -20.22
CA CYS A 136 -34.58 -10.55 -19.68
C CYS A 136 -33.77 -9.81 -18.61
N ARG A 137 -34.27 -8.64 -18.18
CA ARG A 137 -33.67 -7.88 -17.09
C ARG A 137 -33.80 -8.61 -15.75
N ALA A 138 -32.85 -8.39 -14.86
CA ALA A 138 -32.88 -8.89 -13.49
C ALA A 138 -33.66 -7.92 -12.57
N ASN A 139 -34.13 -8.41 -11.42
CA ASN A 139 -34.87 -7.59 -10.45
C ASN A 139 -34.22 -7.53 -9.07
N ILE A 140 -33.04 -8.14 -8.92
CA ILE A 140 -32.15 -8.00 -7.77
C ILE A 140 -30.74 -7.76 -8.32
N LEU A 141 -30.10 -6.67 -7.91
CA LEU A 141 -28.73 -6.31 -8.26
C LEU A 141 -27.80 -6.55 -7.06
N VAL A 142 -26.71 -7.26 -7.27
CA VAL A 142 -25.67 -7.52 -6.27
C VAL A 142 -24.31 -7.16 -6.86
N THR A 143 -23.46 -6.51 -6.09
CA THR A 143 -22.07 -6.20 -6.47
C THR A 143 -21.24 -5.87 -5.24
N GLU A 144 -19.92 -5.95 -5.40
CA GLU A 144 -18.92 -5.58 -4.41
C GLU A 144 -18.25 -4.22 -4.77
N LEU A 145 -17.41 -3.67 -3.89
CA LEU A 145 -16.96 -2.26 -3.86
C LEU A 145 -15.50 -2.20 -3.39
N ASP A 146 -14.81 -1.05 -3.49
CA ASP A 146 -13.40 -0.89 -3.07
C ASP A 146 -13.22 0.09 -1.89
N THR A 147 -11.97 0.34 -1.47
CA THR A 147 -11.64 1.27 -0.36
C THR A 147 -12.13 2.70 -0.61
N GLU A 148 -12.05 3.24 -1.83
CA GLU A 148 -12.61 4.57 -2.16
C GLU A 148 -14.13 4.52 -2.45
N LEU A 149 -14.79 3.36 -2.28
CA LEU A 149 -16.17 3.03 -2.67
C LEU A 149 -16.41 3.02 -4.19
N ILE A 150 -15.80 3.95 -4.92
CA ILE A 150 -16.00 4.19 -6.35
C ILE A 150 -14.75 3.96 -7.20
N GLY A 151 -13.60 3.65 -6.59
CA GLY A 151 -12.28 3.59 -7.23
C GLY A 151 -12.13 2.47 -8.26
N GLU A 152 -12.93 1.41 -8.13
CA GLU A 152 -12.99 0.29 -9.09
C GLU A 152 -14.17 0.40 -10.07
N GLY A 153 -14.73 1.61 -10.24
CA GLY A 153 -15.75 1.86 -11.25
C GLY A 153 -17.15 1.39 -10.86
N ALA A 154 -17.47 1.44 -9.56
CA ALA A 154 -18.82 1.15 -9.06
C ALA A 154 -19.87 2.04 -9.76
N LEU A 155 -19.65 3.36 -9.82
CA LEU A 155 -20.59 4.31 -10.42
C LEU A 155 -20.94 4.00 -11.89
N PRO A 156 -19.97 3.87 -12.83
CA PRO A 156 -20.28 3.52 -14.21
C PRO A 156 -20.91 2.13 -14.35
N SER A 157 -20.50 1.15 -13.55
CA SER A 157 -21.09 -0.21 -13.55
C SER A 157 -22.56 -0.20 -13.14
N TYR A 158 -22.90 0.45 -12.03
CA TYR A 158 -24.28 0.63 -11.60
C TYR A 158 -25.10 1.47 -12.58
N GLU A 159 -24.52 2.54 -13.12
CA GLU A 159 -25.19 3.39 -14.10
C GLU A 159 -25.62 2.59 -15.34
N HIS A 160 -24.71 1.76 -15.88
CA HIS A 160 -25.00 0.87 -16.99
C HIS A 160 -26.03 -0.21 -16.62
N ALA A 161 -25.88 -0.86 -15.47
CA ALA A 161 -26.77 -1.92 -15.02
C ALA A 161 -28.23 -1.42 -14.95
N HIS A 162 -28.49 -0.26 -14.34
CA HIS A 162 -29.81 0.36 -14.30
C HIS A 162 -30.37 0.67 -15.68
N ARG A 163 -29.55 1.20 -16.58
CA ARG A 163 -29.98 1.53 -17.95
C ARG A 163 -30.32 0.30 -18.77
N HIS A 164 -29.58 -0.81 -18.62
CA HIS A 164 -29.60 -1.90 -19.60
C HIS A 164 -29.97 -3.28 -19.05
N LEU A 165 -29.65 -3.58 -17.79
CA LEU A 165 -29.62 -4.96 -17.26
C LEU A 165 -30.66 -5.24 -16.17
N VAL A 166 -31.14 -4.23 -15.43
CA VAL A 166 -32.11 -4.43 -14.34
C VAL A 166 -33.45 -3.74 -14.61
N GLU A 167 -34.51 -4.25 -13.98
CA GLU A 167 -35.86 -3.68 -13.98
C GLU A 167 -35.93 -2.38 -13.16
N GLU A 168 -36.92 -1.53 -13.46
CA GLU A 168 -37.22 -0.38 -12.60
C GLU A 168 -37.67 -0.86 -11.21
N ASN A 169 -37.15 -0.23 -10.15
CA ASN A 169 -37.38 -0.61 -8.75
C ASN A 169 -36.83 -2.00 -8.39
N CYS A 170 -35.71 -2.41 -8.99
CA CYS A 170 -34.98 -3.59 -8.55
C CYS A 170 -34.58 -3.48 -7.06
N GLU A 171 -34.51 -4.61 -6.37
CA GLU A 171 -33.79 -4.66 -5.10
C GLU A 171 -32.28 -4.53 -5.39
N ALA A 172 -31.52 -3.91 -4.49
CA ALA A 172 -30.07 -3.84 -4.60
C ALA A 172 -29.41 -4.26 -3.28
N VAL A 173 -28.31 -5.00 -3.36
CA VAL A 173 -27.46 -5.39 -2.23
C VAL A 173 -26.00 -5.12 -2.60
N PRO A 174 -25.36 -4.09 -2.00
CA PRO A 174 -25.93 -3.19 -1.00
C PRO A 174 -27.05 -2.30 -1.55
N HIS A 175 -27.95 -1.86 -0.69
CA HIS A 175 -29.06 -0.95 -1.04
C HIS A 175 -28.56 0.49 -1.14
N ARG A 176 -27.70 0.91 -0.21
CA ARG A 176 -27.15 2.25 -0.14
C ARG A 176 -25.74 2.24 0.45
N ALA A 177 -24.88 3.12 -0.04
CA ALA A 177 -23.62 3.46 0.63
C ALA A 177 -23.66 4.89 1.16
N THR A 178 -22.94 5.18 2.24
CA THR A 178 -22.66 6.55 2.70
C THR A 178 -21.16 6.74 2.92
N VAL A 179 -20.59 7.77 2.29
CA VAL A 179 -19.21 8.19 2.52
C VAL A 179 -19.17 9.22 3.64
N TYR A 180 -18.30 8.98 4.61
CA TYR A 180 -18.07 9.83 5.76
C TYR A 180 -16.70 10.52 5.66
N ALA A 181 -16.59 11.67 6.31
CA ALA A 181 -15.34 12.39 6.44
C ALA A 181 -15.18 12.98 7.84
N GLN A 182 -13.95 13.04 8.31
CA GLN A 182 -13.58 13.68 9.57
C GLN A 182 -12.32 14.53 9.35
N LEU A 183 -12.43 15.82 9.67
CA LEU A 183 -11.33 16.76 9.56
C LEU A 183 -10.42 16.66 10.78
N VAL A 184 -9.11 16.56 10.57
CA VAL A 184 -8.12 16.46 11.63
C VAL A 184 -6.89 17.35 11.38
N GLU A 185 -6.26 17.76 12.47
CA GLU A 185 -4.88 18.23 12.49
C GLU A 185 -3.97 17.03 12.77
N SER A 186 -2.93 16.81 11.96
CA SER A 186 -1.98 15.72 12.21
C SER A 186 -0.62 16.03 11.60
N ARG A 187 0.37 16.31 12.45
CA ARG A 187 1.75 16.50 12.00
C ARG A 187 2.28 15.25 11.29
N ARG A 188 1.99 14.06 11.83
CA ARG A 188 2.42 12.77 11.26
C ARG A 188 1.88 12.59 9.84
N MET A 189 0.56 12.67 9.65
CA MET A 189 -0.03 12.44 8.34
C MET A 189 0.27 13.59 7.37
N TRP A 190 0.29 14.85 7.84
CA TRP A 190 0.66 15.99 6.99
C TRP A 190 2.11 15.89 6.48
N SER A 191 3.00 15.26 7.26
CA SER A 191 4.37 14.96 6.83
C SER A 191 4.47 14.02 5.64
N TRP A 192 3.39 13.29 5.29
CA TRP A 192 3.34 12.46 4.08
C TRP A 192 2.98 13.26 2.82
N ASN A 193 2.62 14.54 2.98
CA ASN A 193 2.23 15.43 1.90
C ASN A 193 3.11 16.69 1.80
N LYS A 194 3.67 17.20 2.89
CA LYS A 194 4.51 18.41 2.86
C LYS A 194 5.91 18.09 3.33
N LEU A 195 6.92 18.70 2.70
CA LEU A 195 8.28 18.72 3.23
C LEU A 195 8.37 19.82 4.30
N PHE A 196 8.75 19.45 5.52
CA PHE A 196 8.97 20.37 6.61
C PHE A 196 10.39 20.94 6.58
N PRO A 197 10.64 22.09 7.24
CA PRO A 197 11.99 22.57 7.43
C PRO A 197 12.83 21.57 8.23
N ILE A 198 13.95 21.14 7.68
CA ILE A 198 14.87 20.18 8.28
C ILE A 198 16.01 20.93 8.97
N ARG A 199 16.21 20.66 10.26
CA ARG A 199 17.22 21.35 11.07
C ARG A 199 18.53 20.57 11.07
N VAL A 200 19.64 21.28 10.97
CA VAL A 200 20.98 20.72 10.98
C VAL A 200 21.85 21.52 11.93
N GLN A 201 22.33 20.89 12.99
CA GLN A 201 23.28 21.53 13.89
C GLN A 201 24.68 21.56 13.26
N THR A 202 25.28 22.74 13.12
CA THR A 202 26.61 22.92 12.51
C THR A 202 27.57 23.61 13.50
N SER A 203 28.86 23.70 13.14
CA SER A 203 29.85 24.45 13.92
C SER A 203 29.56 25.97 13.97
N LEU A 204 28.76 26.49 13.03
CA LEU A 204 28.35 27.89 12.94
C LEU A 204 26.97 28.16 13.57
N GLY A 205 26.35 27.13 14.17
CA GLY A 205 24.99 27.18 14.71
C GLY A 205 23.99 26.33 13.94
N GLU A 206 22.71 26.47 14.23
CA GLU A 206 21.63 25.78 13.54
C GLU A 206 21.48 26.32 12.11
N GLN A 207 21.48 25.40 11.13
CA GLN A 207 21.08 25.65 9.76
C GLN A 207 19.72 24.99 9.51
N VAL A 208 18.95 25.54 8.58
CA VAL A 208 17.61 25.03 8.25
C VAL A 208 17.51 24.86 6.74
N ILE A 209 17.21 23.63 6.31
CA ILE A 209 16.85 23.32 4.93
C ILE A 209 15.34 23.55 4.79
N VAL A 210 14.94 24.54 3.99
CA VAL A 210 13.54 24.91 3.77
C VAL A 210 12.99 24.30 2.46
N PRO A 211 11.70 23.95 2.42
CA PRO A 211 11.06 23.50 1.19
C PRO A 211 10.96 24.66 0.15
N PRO A 212 10.94 24.35 -1.15
CA PRO A 212 10.55 25.30 -2.18
C PRO A 212 9.10 25.79 -2.01
N VAL A 213 8.85 27.06 -2.34
CA VAL A 213 7.52 27.70 -2.19
C VAL A 213 6.41 26.97 -2.96
N ASP A 214 6.72 26.45 -4.15
CA ASP A 214 5.75 25.69 -4.95
C ASP A 214 5.37 24.36 -4.29
N LEU A 215 6.25 23.76 -3.48
CA LEU A 215 5.99 22.55 -2.73
C LEU A 215 5.10 22.83 -1.50
N GLU A 216 5.29 23.99 -0.85
CA GLU A 216 4.39 24.48 0.20
C GLU A 216 2.98 24.72 -0.36
N SER A 217 2.85 25.32 -1.54
CA SER A 217 1.55 25.60 -2.16
C SER A 217 0.96 24.45 -2.99
N CYS A 218 1.67 23.33 -3.14
CA CYS A 218 1.21 22.21 -3.96
C CYS A 218 0.02 21.48 -3.31
N PRO A 219 -1.05 21.12 -4.04
CA PRO A 219 -2.17 20.37 -3.48
C PRO A 219 -1.82 18.92 -3.10
N GLY A 220 -0.70 18.38 -3.61
CA GLY A 220 -0.29 17.01 -3.40
C GLY A 220 -0.53 16.10 -4.59
N ALA A 221 -0.31 14.78 -4.41
CA ALA A 221 -0.66 13.77 -5.40
C ALA A 221 -2.19 13.60 -5.47
N PRO A 222 -2.79 13.56 -6.68
CA PRO A 222 -4.21 13.29 -6.86
C PRO A 222 -4.50 11.78 -6.75
N SER A 223 -4.20 11.19 -5.61
CA SER A 223 -4.50 9.79 -5.30
C SER A 223 -4.85 9.66 -3.82
N VAL A 224 -5.64 8.66 -3.45
CA VAL A 224 -5.88 8.34 -2.04
C VAL A 224 -4.60 7.85 -1.37
N CYS A 225 -4.50 8.03 -0.05
CA CYS A 225 -3.55 7.29 0.79
C CYS A 225 -4.39 6.32 1.63
N ASP A 226 -4.50 5.09 1.16
CA ASP A 226 -5.15 3.97 1.81
C ASP A 226 -4.22 3.42 2.90
N ILE A 227 -4.70 3.38 4.15
CA ILE A 227 -3.98 2.81 5.29
C ILE A 227 -4.92 2.07 6.25
N GLN A 228 -4.38 1.13 7.03
CA GLN A 228 -5.02 0.58 8.23
C GLN A 228 -5.05 1.65 9.33
N LEU A 229 -5.97 2.61 9.21
CA LEU A 229 -6.06 3.81 10.05
C LEU A 229 -6.25 3.48 11.54
N ASN A 230 -6.76 2.29 11.86
CA ASN A 230 -6.84 1.77 13.22
C ASN A 230 -5.48 1.60 13.91
N GLN A 231 -4.37 1.56 13.17
CA GLN A 231 -3.01 1.52 13.73
C GLN A 231 -2.39 2.90 13.92
N VAL A 232 -3.08 3.98 13.51
CA VAL A 232 -2.63 5.34 13.82
C VAL A 232 -3.02 5.68 15.25
N SER A 233 -2.04 6.08 16.05
CA SER A 233 -2.27 6.44 17.45
C SER A 233 -3.16 7.68 17.54
N PRO A 234 -4.16 7.73 18.45
CA PRO A 234 -4.90 8.95 18.76
C PRO A 234 -4.03 10.14 19.19
N ALA A 235 -2.79 9.89 19.65
CA ALA A 235 -1.84 10.94 19.96
C ALA A 235 -1.27 11.65 18.71
N ASP A 236 -1.38 11.02 17.53
CA ASP A 236 -0.82 11.54 16.27
C ASP A 236 -1.76 12.51 15.54
N PHE A 237 -2.99 12.69 16.03
CA PHE A 237 -3.96 13.61 15.43
C PHE A 237 -4.91 14.24 16.44
N THR A 238 -5.39 15.43 16.12
CA THR A 238 -6.45 16.13 16.86
C THR A 238 -7.68 16.23 15.97
N VAL A 239 -8.80 15.70 16.45
CA VAL A 239 -10.09 15.76 15.74
C VAL A 239 -10.62 17.20 15.73
N LEU A 240 -10.90 17.73 14.55
CA LEU A 240 -11.42 19.10 14.36
C LEU A 240 -12.91 19.13 14.03
N SER A 241 -13.51 18.03 13.54
CA SER A 241 -14.94 17.94 13.24
C SER A 241 -15.57 16.68 13.82
N ASP A 242 -16.91 16.70 13.98
CA ASP A 242 -17.68 15.47 14.03
C ASP A 242 -17.48 14.64 12.76
N VAL A 243 -17.94 13.39 12.78
CA VAL A 243 -18.02 12.55 11.58
C VAL A 243 -19.14 13.08 10.68
N LEU A 244 -18.79 13.54 9.49
CA LEU A 244 -19.71 14.19 8.55
C LEU A 244 -20.17 13.19 7.47
N PRO A 245 -21.48 12.89 7.33
CA PRO A 245 -21.99 12.11 6.20
C PRO A 245 -22.00 12.98 4.94
N MET A 246 -21.00 12.79 4.07
CA MET A 246 -20.73 13.67 2.94
C MET A 246 -21.74 13.45 1.82
N PHE A 247 -21.86 12.23 1.33
CA PHE A 247 -22.83 11.84 0.31
C PHE A 247 -23.22 10.38 0.44
N SER A 248 -24.38 10.05 -0.13
CA SER A 248 -24.88 8.69 -0.17
C SER A 248 -25.28 8.32 -1.59
N ILE A 249 -25.07 7.07 -1.96
CA ILE A 249 -25.46 6.51 -3.25
C ILE A 249 -26.57 5.49 -2.99
N ASP A 250 -27.74 5.69 -3.59
CA ASP A 250 -28.86 4.75 -3.55
C ASP A 250 -28.76 3.82 -4.76
N PHE A 251 -28.25 2.61 -4.52
CA PHE A 251 -27.98 1.61 -5.55
C PHE A 251 -29.24 0.92 -6.08
N SER A 252 -30.38 1.09 -5.41
CA SER A 252 -31.69 0.59 -5.90
C SER A 252 -32.32 1.47 -6.97
N LYS A 253 -31.73 2.64 -7.23
CA LYS A 253 -32.17 3.60 -8.24
C LYS A 253 -31.07 3.88 -9.25
N GLN A 254 -31.44 4.52 -10.36
CA GLN A 254 -30.49 4.95 -11.39
C GLN A 254 -29.35 5.77 -10.76
N VAL A 255 -28.14 5.20 -10.81
CA VAL A 255 -26.89 5.84 -10.42
C VAL A 255 -26.37 6.70 -11.57
N SER A 256 -25.64 7.76 -11.23
CA SER A 256 -24.96 8.64 -12.19
C SER A 256 -23.45 8.62 -11.92
N SER A 257 -22.65 8.44 -12.97
CA SER A 257 -21.18 8.58 -12.93
C SER A 257 -20.70 10.01 -13.16
N SER A 258 -21.62 10.96 -13.37
CA SER A 258 -21.26 12.37 -13.53
C SER A 258 -20.62 12.94 -12.27
N ALA A 259 -19.56 13.72 -12.46
CA ALA A 259 -18.91 14.45 -11.37
C ALA A 259 -19.89 15.32 -10.56
N ALA A 260 -19.73 15.31 -9.24
CA ALA A 260 -20.54 16.08 -8.31
C ALA A 260 -19.73 16.57 -7.11
N CYS A 261 -20.30 17.51 -6.36
CA CYS A 261 -19.74 18.01 -5.13
C CYS A 261 -20.81 18.11 -4.03
N HIS A 262 -20.43 17.81 -2.80
CA HIS A 262 -21.30 17.76 -1.65
C HIS A 262 -20.70 18.57 -0.50
N SER A 263 -21.35 19.70 -0.20
CA SER A 263 -20.96 20.58 0.89
C SER A 263 -21.69 20.22 2.19
N ARG A 264 -20.95 20.15 3.30
CA ARG A 264 -21.46 19.92 4.65
C ARG A 264 -20.96 21.02 5.58
N GLN A 265 -21.90 21.74 6.16
CA GLN A 265 -21.60 22.71 7.20
C GLN A 265 -21.28 21.96 8.50
N PHE A 266 -20.24 22.40 9.21
CA PHE A 266 -19.91 21.93 10.54
C PHE A 266 -19.31 23.07 11.36
N GLU A 267 -19.31 22.92 12.68
CA GLU A 267 -18.59 23.80 13.59
C GLU A 267 -17.38 23.04 14.13
N PRO A 268 -16.15 23.60 14.06
CA PRO A 268 -14.99 22.92 14.58
C PRO A 268 -15.14 22.61 16.08
N LEU A 269 -14.84 21.37 16.45
CA LEU A 269 -14.90 20.88 17.83
C LEU A 269 -13.81 21.51 18.71
N THR A 270 -12.66 21.81 18.10
CA THR A 270 -11.53 22.51 18.70
C THR A 270 -10.86 23.42 17.66
N SER A 271 -10.07 24.37 18.13
CA SER A 271 -9.25 25.21 17.24
C SER A 271 -7.95 24.48 16.88
N GLY A 272 -7.47 24.65 15.66
CA GLY A 272 -6.27 23.96 15.14
C GLY A 272 -6.03 24.26 13.67
N GLN A 273 -5.17 23.47 13.04
CA GLN A 273 -4.84 23.51 11.62
C GLN A 273 -5.61 22.43 10.87
N ALA A 274 -6.54 22.84 10.01
CA ALA A 274 -7.20 21.92 9.08
C ALA A 274 -6.21 21.45 8.03
N GLN A 275 -5.83 20.17 8.07
CA GLN A 275 -4.78 19.60 7.21
C GLN A 275 -5.26 18.36 6.46
N VAL A 276 -5.81 17.40 7.21
CA VAL A 276 -6.08 16.04 6.75
C VAL A 276 -7.57 15.74 6.88
N VAL A 277 -8.11 15.05 5.88
CA VAL A 277 -9.47 14.51 5.91
C VAL A 277 -9.38 12.99 5.94
N LEU A 278 -9.77 12.41 7.07
CA LEU A 278 -9.95 10.98 7.21
C LEU A 278 -11.31 10.60 6.64
N SER A 279 -11.38 9.55 5.83
CA SER A 279 -12.62 9.14 5.18
C SER A 279 -12.76 7.63 5.14
N TRP A 280 -14.01 7.18 5.18
CA TRP A 280 -14.43 5.78 5.10
C TRP A 280 -15.90 5.76 4.68
N TRP A 281 -16.44 4.57 4.45
CA TRP A 281 -17.85 4.41 4.08
C TRP A 281 -18.52 3.31 4.89
N ASP A 282 -19.86 3.36 4.90
CA ASP A 282 -20.70 2.21 5.26
C ASP A 282 -21.58 1.81 4.09
N ILE A 283 -22.03 0.56 4.13
CA ILE A 283 -23.06 0.05 3.23
C ILE A 283 -24.21 -0.54 4.04
N GLU A 284 -25.41 -0.17 3.64
CA GLU A 284 -26.67 -0.70 4.13
C GLU A 284 -27.13 -1.78 3.16
N MET A 285 -27.24 -3.02 3.63
CA MET A 285 -27.57 -4.17 2.79
C MET A 285 -29.07 -4.27 2.50
N ASP A 286 -29.91 -3.56 3.27
CA ASP A 286 -31.36 -3.57 3.17
C ASP A 286 -31.96 -2.14 3.18
N PRO A 287 -33.14 -1.92 2.59
CA PRO A 287 -33.81 -0.62 2.56
C PRO A 287 -34.05 0.01 3.94
N GLU A 288 -34.24 -0.82 4.96
CA GLU A 288 -34.47 -0.41 6.34
C GLU A 288 -33.18 0.01 7.07
N GLY A 289 -32.00 -0.24 6.49
CA GLY A 289 -30.70 0.11 7.08
C GLY A 289 -30.37 -0.67 8.35
N LYS A 290 -30.93 -1.87 8.52
CA LYS A 290 -30.72 -2.71 9.72
C LYS A 290 -29.46 -3.55 9.62
N ILE A 291 -29.06 -3.91 8.41
CA ILE A 291 -27.90 -4.73 8.13
C ILE A 291 -26.82 -3.83 7.54
N LYS A 292 -25.73 -3.61 8.28
CA LYS A 292 -24.66 -2.68 7.86
C LYS A 292 -23.28 -3.32 7.93
N CYS A 293 -22.43 -3.02 6.95
CA CYS A 293 -20.97 -3.12 7.06
C CYS A 293 -20.41 -1.69 7.11
N THR A 294 -19.47 -1.43 8.01
CA THR A 294 -18.86 -0.10 8.16
C THR A 294 -17.35 -0.21 8.21
N MET A 295 -16.68 0.71 7.52
CA MET A 295 -15.22 0.87 7.52
C MET A 295 -14.77 1.92 8.55
N ALA A 296 -15.65 2.34 9.46
CA ALA A 296 -15.31 3.31 10.49
C ALA A 296 -14.16 2.83 11.39
N PRO A 297 -13.15 3.67 11.66
CA PRO A 297 -12.09 3.32 12.59
C PRO A 297 -12.62 3.27 14.03
N PHE A 298 -11.86 2.65 14.93
CA PHE A 298 -12.31 2.28 16.28
C PHE A 298 -12.91 3.45 17.10
N TRP A 299 -12.42 4.68 16.96
CA TRP A 299 -12.94 5.84 17.70
C TRP A 299 -14.25 6.39 17.16
N ALA A 300 -14.61 6.02 15.92
CA ALA A 300 -15.86 6.37 15.26
C ALA A 300 -16.83 5.17 15.19
N HIS A 301 -16.39 3.99 15.64
CA HIS A 301 -17.21 2.80 15.74
C HIS A 301 -18.06 2.85 17.03
N SER A 302 -19.29 2.32 16.98
CA SER A 302 -20.19 2.34 18.14
C SER A 302 -19.75 1.44 19.29
N ASP A 303 -18.96 0.41 18.97
CA ASP A 303 -18.36 -0.52 19.93
C ASP A 303 -16.98 -0.97 19.41
N ALA A 304 -15.91 -0.56 20.08
CA ALA A 304 -14.55 -0.87 19.65
C ALA A 304 -14.19 -2.36 19.78
N GLU A 305 -14.88 -3.12 20.64
CA GLU A 305 -14.61 -4.56 20.83
C GLU A 305 -15.17 -5.41 19.67
N GLU A 306 -16.19 -4.90 18.98
CA GLU A 306 -16.84 -5.54 17.82
C GLU A 306 -16.19 -5.16 16.48
N MET A 307 -15.00 -4.56 16.50
CA MET A 307 -14.33 -4.09 15.29
C MET A 307 -13.89 -5.28 14.40
N GLN A 308 -14.18 -5.18 13.12
CA GLN A 308 -13.93 -6.23 12.14
C GLN A 308 -12.72 -5.86 11.28
N TRP A 309 -11.68 -6.67 11.32
CA TRP A 309 -10.47 -6.47 10.51
C TRP A 309 -10.64 -7.08 9.11
N ARG A 310 -10.11 -6.38 8.11
CA ARG A 310 -9.96 -6.80 6.71
C ARG A 310 -8.85 -5.95 6.07
N ASP A 311 -8.33 -6.37 4.92
CA ASP A 311 -7.26 -5.66 4.20
C ASP A 311 -7.68 -5.16 2.81
N HIS A 312 -8.59 -5.88 2.15
CA HIS A 312 -9.14 -5.44 0.86
C HIS A 312 -9.93 -4.12 0.95
N TRP A 313 -10.49 -3.84 2.14
CA TRP A 313 -11.05 -2.54 2.49
C TRP A 313 -10.36 -1.96 3.71
N MET A 314 -9.94 -0.71 3.59
CA MET A 314 -9.35 0.04 4.69
C MET A 314 -9.96 1.44 4.78
N GLN A 315 -9.22 2.40 5.33
CA GLN A 315 -9.65 3.79 5.43
C GLN A 315 -8.79 4.69 4.55
N CYS A 316 -9.33 5.85 4.21
CA CYS A 316 -8.71 6.82 3.32
C CYS A 316 -8.13 8.00 4.09
N VAL A 317 -6.92 8.42 3.73
CA VAL A 317 -6.31 9.69 4.14
C VAL A 317 -6.25 10.61 2.92
N TYR A 318 -6.95 11.75 2.99
CA TYR A 318 -6.87 12.82 2.01
C TYR A 318 -6.22 14.07 2.60
N PHE A 319 -5.59 14.87 1.74
CA PHE A 319 -4.93 16.12 2.12
C PHE A 319 -5.73 17.29 1.56
N LEU A 320 -5.98 18.32 2.39
CA LEU A 320 -6.51 19.58 1.87
C LEU A 320 -5.45 20.24 0.97
N PRO A 321 -5.85 20.97 -0.09
CA PRO A 321 -4.91 21.64 -0.99
C PRO A 321 -3.95 22.59 -0.25
N GLN A 322 -4.44 23.23 0.80
CA GLN A 322 -3.69 24.07 1.73
C GLN A 322 -4.16 23.78 3.14
N GLU A 323 -3.26 23.94 4.11
CA GLU A 323 -3.67 23.99 5.50
C GLU A 323 -4.21 25.39 5.85
N GLU A 324 -5.25 25.45 6.67
CA GLU A 324 -5.75 26.72 7.19
C GLU A 324 -6.17 26.63 8.66
N PRO A 325 -6.01 27.72 9.44
CA PRO A 325 -6.45 27.74 10.83
C PRO A 325 -7.98 27.71 10.92
N VAL A 326 -8.49 26.84 11.80
CA VAL A 326 -9.91 26.77 12.16
C VAL A 326 -10.09 27.17 13.61
N VAL A 327 -11.24 27.78 13.90
CA VAL A 327 -11.58 28.28 15.25
C VAL A 327 -12.81 27.55 15.75
N GLN A 328 -12.74 27.05 16.97
CA GLN A 328 -13.86 26.36 17.62
C GLN A 328 -15.15 27.19 17.55
N GLY A 329 -16.24 26.54 17.15
CA GLY A 329 -17.56 27.19 17.02
C GLY A 329 -17.73 28.13 15.83
N SER A 330 -16.69 28.36 15.01
CA SER A 330 -16.81 29.16 13.78
C SER A 330 -17.20 28.27 12.61
N ALA A 331 -18.46 28.34 12.17
CA ALA A 331 -18.96 27.45 11.13
C ALA A 331 -18.16 27.51 9.83
N LEU A 332 -17.86 26.33 9.28
CA LEU A 332 -17.14 26.09 8.04
C LEU A 332 -17.90 25.07 7.19
N TYR A 333 -17.48 24.92 5.94
CA TYR A 333 -18.04 23.94 5.01
C TYR A 333 -16.93 23.02 4.50
N LEU A 334 -17.03 21.74 4.84
CA LEU A 334 -16.24 20.70 4.19
C LEU A 334 -16.94 20.31 2.88
N VAL A 335 -16.21 20.23 1.78
CA VAL A 335 -16.76 19.86 0.46
C VAL A 335 -16.05 18.60 -0.01
N ALA A 336 -16.83 17.53 -0.17
CA ALA A 336 -16.41 16.33 -0.89
C ALA A 336 -16.70 16.51 -2.37
N HIS A 337 -15.73 16.26 -3.22
CA HIS A 337 -15.88 16.24 -4.67
C HIS A 337 -15.61 14.84 -5.16
N HIS A 338 -16.30 14.43 -6.21
CA HIS A 338 -15.98 13.19 -6.89
C HIS A 338 -16.24 13.29 -8.40
N ASP A 339 -15.53 12.47 -9.16
CA ASP A 339 -15.87 12.13 -10.55
C ASP A 339 -16.41 10.69 -10.63
N ASP A 340 -16.15 9.99 -11.73
CA ASP A 340 -16.57 8.60 -11.94
C ASP A 340 -15.74 7.58 -11.15
N TYR A 341 -14.54 7.95 -10.68
CA TYR A 341 -13.62 7.03 -9.97
C TYR A 341 -12.96 7.63 -8.72
N CYS A 342 -12.82 8.94 -8.62
CA CYS A 342 -11.93 9.59 -7.65
C CYS A 342 -12.69 10.47 -6.66
N VAL A 343 -12.23 10.52 -5.41
CA VAL A 343 -12.69 11.49 -4.40
C VAL A 343 -11.57 12.50 -4.05
N TRP A 344 -11.95 13.74 -3.74
CA TRP A 344 -11.07 14.75 -3.12
C TRP A 344 -11.85 15.76 -2.28
N TYR A 345 -11.14 16.50 -1.42
CA TYR A 345 -11.75 17.40 -0.45
C TYR A 345 -11.22 18.84 -0.54
N SER A 346 -12.08 19.79 -0.18
CA SER A 346 -11.71 21.20 0.02
C SER A 346 -12.48 21.78 1.20
N LEU A 347 -11.93 22.84 1.81
CA LEU A 347 -12.57 23.58 2.90
C LEU A 347 -13.00 24.97 2.42
N GLN A 348 -14.19 25.44 2.85
CA GLN A 348 -14.76 26.72 2.46
C GLN A 348 -15.30 27.48 3.69
N ARG A 349 -15.15 28.81 3.70
CA ARG A 349 -15.64 29.69 4.79
C ARG A 349 -17.06 30.20 4.57
N THR A 350 -17.46 30.33 3.31
CA THR A 350 -18.81 30.76 2.93
C THR A 350 -19.52 29.57 2.30
N GLY A 351 -20.82 29.44 2.58
CA GLY A 351 -21.64 28.44 1.91
C GLY A 351 -21.62 28.67 0.39
N PRO A 352 -21.73 27.61 -0.43
CA PRO A 352 -21.67 27.74 -1.88
C PRO A 352 -22.74 28.71 -2.37
N GLU A 353 -22.36 29.71 -3.17
CA GLU A 353 -23.35 30.54 -3.87
C GLU A 353 -24.14 29.63 -4.82
N LYS A 354 -25.48 29.77 -4.85
CA LYS A 354 -26.41 28.90 -5.60
C LYS A 354 -26.12 28.77 -7.11
N ASN A 355 -25.18 29.56 -7.66
CA ASN A 355 -24.86 29.63 -9.08
C ASN A 355 -23.44 29.19 -9.46
N GLU A 356 -22.55 28.85 -8.52
CA GLU A 356 -21.23 28.31 -8.89
C GLU A 356 -21.28 26.78 -8.97
N ARG A 357 -21.97 26.26 -10.00
CA ARG A 357 -21.69 24.92 -10.54
C ARG A 357 -20.36 24.94 -11.31
N VAL A 358 -19.32 25.52 -10.73
CA VAL A 358 -17.98 25.44 -11.31
C VAL A 358 -17.53 24.02 -11.07
N ARG A 359 -17.41 23.22 -12.15
CA ARG A 359 -16.67 21.96 -12.12
C ARG A 359 -15.26 22.29 -11.64
N GLN A 360 -14.99 22.16 -10.35
CA GLN A 360 -13.63 22.22 -9.85
C GLN A 360 -12.95 20.96 -10.35
N MET A 361 -12.03 21.11 -11.29
CA MET A 361 -11.16 20.01 -11.66
C MET A 361 -10.32 19.60 -10.45
N ARG A 362 -10.11 18.30 -10.26
CA ARG A 362 -9.24 17.78 -9.22
C ARG A 362 -7.85 18.44 -9.33
N PRO A 363 -7.35 19.10 -8.26
CA PRO A 363 -6.01 19.66 -8.27
C PRO A 363 -4.95 18.58 -8.49
N VAL A 364 -3.86 18.91 -9.20
CA VAL A 364 -2.76 17.98 -9.49
C VAL A 364 -1.44 18.52 -8.95
N CYS A 365 -0.46 17.64 -8.78
CA CYS A 365 0.89 18.05 -8.39
C CYS A 365 1.51 18.95 -9.47
N ASP A 366 2.00 20.12 -9.05
CA ASP A 366 2.71 21.09 -9.86
C ASP A 366 4.15 21.38 -9.35
N CYS A 367 4.52 20.83 -8.19
CA CYS A 367 5.85 21.03 -7.60
C CYS A 367 6.89 19.97 -8.00
N GLN A 368 6.44 18.84 -8.57
CA GLN A 368 7.19 17.62 -8.93
C GLN A 368 7.44 16.62 -7.80
N ALA A 369 7.47 17.03 -6.53
CA ALA A 369 7.83 16.14 -5.44
C ALA A 369 6.84 14.99 -5.25
N HIS A 370 5.53 15.24 -5.34
CA HIS A 370 4.50 14.19 -5.20
C HIS A 370 4.43 13.21 -6.37
N LEU A 371 5.20 13.45 -7.45
CA LEU A 371 5.36 12.49 -8.55
C LEU A 371 6.58 11.58 -8.35
N LEU A 372 7.47 11.92 -7.41
CA LEU A 372 8.77 11.26 -7.21
C LEU A 372 8.91 10.62 -5.83
N TRP A 373 8.35 11.25 -4.80
CA TRP A 373 8.33 10.76 -3.44
C TRP A 373 6.92 10.25 -3.12
N ASN A 374 6.83 8.96 -2.78
CA ASN A 374 5.60 8.39 -2.24
C ASN A 374 5.37 8.88 -0.79
N ARG A 375 4.19 8.56 -0.23
CA ARG A 375 3.78 9.03 1.12
C ARG A 375 4.76 8.60 2.22
N PRO A 376 5.20 7.32 2.30
CA PRO A 376 6.22 6.91 3.25
C PRO A 376 7.55 7.66 3.08
N ARG A 377 7.99 7.92 1.84
CA ARG A 377 9.23 8.66 1.57
C ARG A 377 9.17 10.11 2.05
N PHE A 378 8.02 10.78 1.89
CA PHE A 378 7.80 12.10 2.49
C PHE A 378 7.91 12.04 4.02
N GLY A 379 7.30 11.03 4.66
CA GLY A 379 7.47 10.78 6.10
C GLY A 379 8.93 10.56 6.50
N GLU A 380 9.67 9.77 5.70
CA GLU A 380 11.07 9.42 5.95
C GLU A 380 12.00 10.63 5.91
N ILE A 381 11.82 11.52 4.92
CA ILE A 381 12.60 12.75 4.77
C ILE A 381 12.29 13.73 5.92
N ASN A 382 11.04 13.74 6.40
CA ASN A 382 10.60 14.59 7.50
C ASN A 382 10.96 14.08 8.90
N ASP A 383 11.52 12.87 9.00
CA ASP A 383 11.98 12.30 10.25
C ASP A 383 13.28 12.99 10.70
N GLN A 384 13.14 13.91 11.64
CA GLN A 384 14.26 14.68 12.19
C GLN A 384 15.22 13.79 12.99
N ASP A 385 14.71 12.78 13.71
CA ASP A 385 15.55 11.86 14.48
C ASP A 385 16.41 11.00 13.55
N ARG A 386 15.83 10.53 12.44
CA ARG A 386 16.57 9.86 11.36
C ARG A 386 17.63 10.77 10.77
N THR A 387 17.28 12.02 10.45
CA THR A 387 18.23 13.01 9.93
C THR A 387 19.38 13.25 10.90
N ASP A 388 19.11 13.39 12.19
CA ASP A 388 20.12 13.62 13.23
C ASP A 388 21.09 12.44 13.35
N ARG A 389 20.62 11.20 13.16
CA ARG A 389 21.49 10.02 13.09
C ARG A 389 22.44 10.05 11.89
N TYR A 390 21.97 10.46 10.71
CA TYR A 390 22.87 10.67 9.56
C TYR A 390 23.85 11.81 9.80
N VAL A 391 23.41 12.92 10.41
CA VAL A 391 24.30 14.03 10.78
C VAL A 391 25.37 13.56 11.76
N GLN A 392 25.02 12.75 12.76
CA GLN A 392 25.97 12.15 13.69
C GLN A 392 26.98 11.26 12.97
N ALA A 393 26.51 10.38 12.07
CA ALA A 393 27.38 9.52 11.27
C ALA A 393 28.34 10.34 10.39
N LEU A 394 27.82 11.36 9.69
CA LEU A 394 28.61 12.26 8.83
C LEU A 394 29.72 12.95 9.63
N ARG A 395 29.44 13.44 10.84
CA ARG A 395 30.47 14.06 11.69
C ARG A 395 31.65 13.13 12.02
N THR A 396 31.45 11.81 12.03
CA THR A 396 32.54 10.86 12.34
C THR A 396 33.44 10.57 11.14
N VAL A 397 32.91 10.67 9.92
CA VAL A 397 33.64 10.29 8.70
C VAL A 397 34.10 11.49 7.88
N LEU A 398 33.45 12.66 8.05
CA LEU A 398 33.79 13.88 7.33
C LEU A 398 35.09 14.49 7.82
N LYS A 399 35.95 14.78 6.86
CA LYS A 399 37.17 15.59 7.01
C LYS A 399 37.02 16.91 6.23
N PRO A 400 37.66 18.02 6.63
CA PRO A 400 37.56 19.30 5.94
C PRO A 400 37.92 19.25 4.45
N ASP A 401 38.82 18.35 4.05
CA ASP A 401 39.27 18.14 2.67
C ASP A 401 38.48 17.07 1.92
N SER A 402 37.35 16.61 2.47
CA SER A 402 36.56 15.54 1.86
C SER A 402 35.98 15.95 0.51
N VAL A 403 36.06 15.05 -0.46
CA VAL A 403 35.32 15.12 -1.73
C VAL A 403 34.20 14.09 -1.65
N CYS A 404 32.96 14.58 -1.52
CA CYS A 404 31.78 13.73 -1.29
C CYS A 404 31.05 13.42 -2.60
N LEU A 405 30.67 12.17 -2.79
CA LEU A 405 29.73 11.72 -3.82
C LEU A 405 28.51 11.09 -3.14
N CYS A 406 27.33 11.66 -3.38
CA CYS A 406 26.07 11.21 -2.81
C CYS A 406 25.29 10.39 -3.84
N VAL A 407 24.87 9.18 -3.46
CA VAL A 407 24.12 8.25 -4.32
C VAL A 407 22.90 7.74 -3.57
N SER A 408 21.76 8.41 -3.79
CA SER A 408 20.42 8.05 -3.33
C SER A 408 19.43 8.97 -4.04
N ASP A 409 18.34 8.43 -4.61
CA ASP A 409 17.39 9.23 -5.38
C ASP A 409 16.68 10.27 -4.48
N GLY A 410 16.74 11.55 -4.88
CA GLY A 410 16.06 12.63 -4.17
C GLY A 410 16.50 12.79 -2.71
N SER A 411 17.76 12.48 -2.41
CA SER A 411 18.31 12.54 -1.05
C SER A 411 18.75 13.95 -0.66
N LEU A 412 18.63 14.26 0.63
CA LEU A 412 19.15 15.50 1.22
C LEU A 412 20.53 15.36 1.86
N LEU A 413 21.14 14.16 1.83
CA LEU A 413 22.45 13.92 2.42
C LEU A 413 23.55 14.83 1.84
N SER A 414 23.44 15.24 0.57
CA SER A 414 24.37 16.18 -0.04
C SER A 414 24.35 17.56 0.63
N MET A 415 23.17 18.02 1.05
CA MET A 415 23.01 19.28 1.79
C MET A 415 23.56 19.15 3.21
N LEU A 416 23.32 18.00 3.87
CA LEU A 416 23.88 17.72 5.20
C LEU A 416 25.41 17.73 5.17
N ALA A 417 26.02 17.05 4.19
CA ALA A 417 27.47 17.02 4.01
C ALA A 417 28.04 18.44 3.81
N HIS A 418 27.38 19.26 2.97
CA HIS A 418 27.77 20.66 2.76
C HIS A 418 27.70 21.48 4.06
N HIS A 419 26.58 21.43 4.78
CA HIS A 419 26.40 22.17 6.03
C HIS A 419 27.37 21.75 7.15
N LEU A 420 27.89 20.52 7.09
CA LEU A 420 28.91 20.01 8.01
C LEU A 420 30.35 20.40 7.62
N GLY A 421 30.52 21.27 6.62
CA GLY A 421 31.80 21.92 6.32
C GLY A 421 32.53 21.36 5.09
N VAL A 422 31.86 20.56 4.26
CA VAL A 422 32.43 20.06 3.00
C VAL A 422 32.30 21.09 1.89
N GLU A 423 33.43 21.46 1.29
CA GLU A 423 33.44 22.40 0.16
C GLU A 423 33.00 21.77 -1.16
N GLN A 424 33.19 20.46 -1.34
CA GLN A 424 32.94 19.76 -2.61
C GLN A 424 32.01 18.58 -2.45
N VAL A 425 30.78 18.78 -2.89
CA VAL A 425 29.74 17.76 -2.87
C VAL A 425 29.21 17.55 -4.29
N PHE A 426 29.20 16.30 -4.71
CA PHE A 426 28.53 15.81 -5.90
C PHE A 426 27.34 14.95 -5.45
N THR A 427 26.24 15.02 -6.18
CA THR A 427 25.09 14.12 -6.01
C THR A 427 24.61 13.67 -7.38
N VAL A 428 24.05 12.47 -7.47
CA VAL A 428 23.60 11.89 -8.73
C VAL A 428 22.09 11.78 -8.74
N GLU A 429 21.47 12.18 -9.84
CA GLU A 429 20.05 11.97 -10.10
C GLU A 429 19.86 11.32 -11.46
N SER A 430 19.27 10.13 -11.48
CA SER A 430 19.13 9.33 -12.70
C SER A 430 18.00 9.84 -13.61
N SER A 431 17.05 10.60 -13.07
CA SER A 431 15.92 11.16 -13.81
C SER A 431 15.95 12.68 -13.89
N ALA A 432 15.57 13.22 -15.05
CA ALA A 432 15.44 14.67 -15.27
C ALA A 432 14.46 15.32 -14.28
N ALA A 433 13.41 14.59 -13.89
CA ALA A 433 12.41 15.07 -12.94
C ALA A 433 13.02 15.24 -11.54
N SER A 434 13.76 14.25 -11.04
CA SER A 434 14.43 14.31 -9.73
C SER A 434 15.58 15.30 -9.71
N HIS A 435 16.38 15.36 -10.79
CA HIS A 435 17.39 16.39 -10.99
C HIS A 435 16.80 17.81 -10.88
N LYS A 436 15.65 18.06 -11.54
CA LYS A 436 14.97 19.36 -11.48
C LYS A 436 14.41 19.66 -10.08
N LEU A 437 13.89 18.65 -9.37
CA LEU A 437 13.41 18.80 -8.00
C LEU A 437 14.55 19.17 -7.04
N LEU A 438 15.65 18.42 -7.02
CA LEU A 438 16.79 18.73 -6.15
C LEU A 438 17.38 20.11 -6.47
N ARG A 439 17.46 20.48 -7.76
CA ARG A 439 17.91 21.83 -8.14
C ARG A 439 17.01 22.93 -7.57
N LYS A 440 15.69 22.73 -7.55
CA LYS A 440 14.76 23.68 -6.91
C LYS A 440 15.02 23.78 -5.40
N ILE A 441 15.21 22.64 -4.73
CA ILE A 441 15.50 22.60 -3.29
C ILE A 441 16.82 23.31 -2.99
N PHE A 442 17.88 23.04 -3.74
CA PHE A 442 19.18 23.69 -3.55
C PHE A 442 19.09 25.19 -3.78
N LYS A 443 18.36 25.63 -4.82
CA LYS A 443 18.13 27.05 -5.10
C LYS A 443 17.35 27.74 -3.98
N ALA A 444 16.32 27.09 -3.42
CA ALA A 444 15.56 27.62 -2.29
C ALA A 444 16.42 27.81 -1.03
N ASN A 445 17.55 27.10 -0.95
CA ASN A 445 18.48 27.09 0.18
C ASN A 445 19.84 27.75 -0.15
N HIS A 446 19.98 28.41 -1.31
CA HIS A 446 21.20 29.09 -1.76
C HIS A 446 22.43 28.17 -1.91
N LEU A 447 22.21 26.90 -2.28
CA LEU A 447 23.24 25.87 -2.45
C LEU A 447 23.46 25.43 -3.91
N GLU A 448 22.80 26.07 -4.88
CA GLU A 448 22.82 25.66 -6.30
C GLU A 448 24.22 25.69 -6.93
N ASP A 449 25.10 26.57 -6.45
CA ASP A 449 26.49 26.68 -6.91
C ASP A 449 27.47 25.91 -6.00
N LYS A 450 26.97 25.32 -4.91
CA LYS A 450 27.78 24.62 -3.89
C LYS A 450 27.75 23.11 -4.07
N ILE A 451 26.62 22.57 -4.53
CA ILE A 451 26.41 21.13 -4.71
C ILE A 451 26.23 20.86 -6.21
N ASN A 452 27.06 19.99 -6.79
CA ASN A 452 26.95 19.63 -8.19
C ASN A 452 26.01 18.44 -8.36
N ILE A 453 24.90 18.63 -9.07
CA ILE A 453 24.00 17.53 -9.44
C ILE A 453 24.44 16.98 -10.80
N ILE A 454 24.62 15.66 -10.88
CA ILE A 454 24.98 14.95 -12.12
C ILE A 454 23.75 14.17 -12.59
N GLU A 455 23.25 14.50 -13.78
CA GLU A 455 22.09 13.84 -14.39
C GLU A 455 22.52 12.62 -15.22
N LYS A 456 22.79 11.50 -14.56
CA LYS A 456 23.24 10.23 -15.16
C LYS A 456 22.83 9.04 -14.29
N ARG A 457 22.91 7.83 -14.86
CA ARG A 457 22.96 6.61 -14.05
C ARG A 457 24.28 6.59 -13.23
N PRO A 458 24.23 6.41 -11.89
CA PRO A 458 25.40 6.50 -11.02
C PRO A 458 26.59 5.60 -11.39
N GLU A 459 26.34 4.41 -11.92
CA GLU A 459 27.37 3.46 -12.35
C GLU A 459 28.06 3.87 -13.67
N LEU A 460 27.50 4.85 -14.39
CA LEU A 460 28.05 5.38 -15.65
C LEU A 460 28.80 6.70 -15.47
N LEU A 461 29.11 7.09 -14.22
CA LEU A 461 29.89 8.28 -13.94
C LEU A 461 31.29 8.21 -14.55
N THR A 462 31.80 9.36 -14.95
CA THR A 462 33.14 9.53 -15.53
C THR A 462 34.00 10.45 -14.67
N ASN A 463 35.32 10.46 -14.90
CA ASN A 463 36.21 11.41 -14.24
C ASN A 463 35.86 12.87 -14.57
N GLU A 464 35.28 13.16 -15.75
CA GLU A 464 34.89 14.51 -16.14
C GLU A 464 33.70 15.02 -15.30
N ASP A 465 32.74 14.13 -15.02
CA ASP A 465 31.59 14.46 -14.16
C ASP A 465 32.04 14.90 -12.75
N LEU A 466 33.13 14.29 -12.26
CA LEU A 466 33.75 14.59 -10.98
C LEU A 466 34.84 15.68 -11.06
N LYS A 467 34.92 16.42 -12.19
CA LYS A 467 35.89 17.49 -12.42
C LYS A 467 37.35 17.06 -12.20
N GLY A 468 37.65 15.81 -12.56
CA GLY A 468 38.98 15.19 -12.42
C GLY A 468 39.39 14.85 -10.97
N ARG A 469 38.49 14.99 -10.00
CA ARG A 469 38.80 14.73 -8.58
C ARG A 469 38.53 13.28 -8.20
N LYS A 470 39.25 12.80 -7.20
CA LYS A 470 38.99 11.51 -6.56
C LYS A 470 38.04 11.69 -5.38
N VAL A 471 37.05 10.82 -5.27
CA VAL A 471 36.08 10.81 -4.18
C VAL A 471 36.75 10.24 -2.94
N SER A 472 36.72 10.97 -1.83
CA SER A 472 37.24 10.49 -0.54
C SER A 472 36.13 9.95 0.37
N LEU A 473 34.88 10.33 0.13
CA LEU A 473 33.70 9.81 0.83
C LEU A 473 32.58 9.54 -0.18
N LEU A 474 32.24 8.27 -0.37
CA LEU A 474 31.01 7.85 -1.04
C LEU A 474 29.92 7.70 0.02
N LEU A 475 28.80 8.39 -0.15
CA LEU A 475 27.72 8.37 0.83
C LEU A 475 26.35 8.14 0.21
N GLY A 476 25.46 7.48 0.94
CA GLY A 476 24.08 7.20 0.55
C GLY A 476 23.23 6.91 1.77
N GLU A 477 21.91 6.86 1.59
CA GLU A 477 20.98 6.44 2.64
C GLU A 477 21.12 4.93 2.92
N PRO A 478 21.08 4.02 1.93
CA PRO A 478 20.69 4.12 0.52
C PRO A 478 19.16 4.01 0.30
N PHE A 479 18.66 4.71 -0.73
CA PHE A 479 17.25 4.76 -1.13
C PHE A 479 17.18 5.00 -2.64
N PHE A 480 16.34 4.22 -3.33
CA PHE A 480 16.08 4.36 -4.76
C PHE A 480 14.59 4.20 -5.05
N THR A 481 14.04 5.03 -5.93
CA THR A 481 12.58 5.12 -6.16
C THR A 481 12.01 3.82 -6.75
N THR A 482 12.83 3.02 -7.43
CA THR A 482 12.43 1.73 -8.03
C THR A 482 12.43 0.58 -7.03
N SER A 483 12.94 0.76 -5.81
CA SER A 483 13.04 -0.30 -4.81
C SER A 483 11.67 -0.71 -4.29
N LEU A 484 11.39 -2.01 -4.35
CA LEU A 484 10.15 -2.62 -3.85
C LEU A 484 10.41 -3.46 -2.60
N LEU A 485 11.47 -4.27 -2.63
CA LEU A 485 11.92 -5.09 -1.50
C LEU A 485 13.11 -4.43 -0.78
N PRO A 486 13.31 -4.69 0.52
CA PRO A 486 14.34 -4.03 1.32
C PRO A 486 15.75 -4.09 0.73
N TRP A 487 16.14 -5.23 0.16
CA TRP A 487 17.47 -5.45 -0.42
C TRP A 487 17.66 -4.85 -1.82
N HIS A 488 16.62 -4.34 -2.49
CA HIS A 488 16.80 -3.65 -3.78
C HIS A 488 17.71 -2.42 -3.64
N ASN A 489 17.75 -1.81 -2.45
CA ASN A 489 18.66 -0.72 -2.13
C ASN A 489 20.15 -1.14 -2.06
N LEU A 490 20.47 -2.44 -2.15
CA LEU A 490 21.84 -2.92 -2.41
C LEU A 490 22.38 -2.44 -3.77
N TYR A 491 21.56 -1.87 -4.65
CA TYR A 491 22.01 -1.12 -5.82
C TYR A 491 23.13 -0.11 -5.48
N PHE A 492 23.10 0.50 -4.30
CA PHE A 492 24.19 1.35 -3.81
C PHE A 492 25.56 0.64 -3.82
N TRP A 493 25.61 -0.65 -3.48
CA TRP A 493 26.83 -1.47 -3.48
C TRP A 493 27.34 -1.73 -4.90
N TYR A 494 26.43 -1.91 -5.87
CA TYR A 494 26.75 -2.00 -7.29
C TYR A 494 27.32 -0.70 -7.82
N VAL A 495 26.73 0.45 -7.46
CA VAL A 495 27.28 1.76 -7.80
C VAL A 495 28.67 1.92 -7.19
N ARG A 496 28.85 1.61 -5.90
CA ARG A 496 30.15 1.64 -5.21
C ARG A 496 31.21 0.81 -5.94
N THR A 497 30.81 -0.31 -6.52
CA THR A 497 31.69 -1.20 -7.28
C THR A 497 32.05 -0.60 -8.63
N ALA A 498 31.07 -0.08 -9.36
CA ALA A 498 31.28 0.55 -10.66
C ALA A 498 32.16 1.80 -10.58
N VAL A 499 32.03 2.59 -9.50
CA VAL A 499 32.79 3.82 -9.31
C VAL A 499 34.12 3.62 -8.56
N ASP A 500 34.57 2.39 -8.32
CA ASP A 500 35.80 2.10 -7.57
C ASP A 500 37.02 2.83 -8.14
N GLN A 501 37.13 2.88 -9.47
CA GLN A 501 38.19 3.62 -10.16
C GLN A 501 38.19 5.13 -9.88
N HIS A 502 37.08 5.71 -9.42
CA HIS A 502 36.92 7.12 -9.07
C HIS A 502 37.17 7.41 -7.59
N LEU A 503 37.26 6.38 -6.75
CA LEU A 503 37.58 6.51 -5.33
C LEU A 503 39.08 6.81 -5.13
N GLY A 504 39.38 7.68 -4.17
CA GLY A 504 40.74 7.97 -3.74
C GLY A 504 41.31 6.87 -2.82
N PRO A 505 42.64 6.78 -2.66
CA PRO A 505 43.23 5.86 -1.69
C PRO A 505 42.69 6.12 -0.29
N GLY A 506 42.16 5.08 0.36
CA GLY A 506 41.56 5.19 1.70
C GLY A 506 40.21 5.90 1.73
N ALA A 507 39.51 5.99 0.59
CA ALA A 507 38.14 6.48 0.54
C ALA A 507 37.24 5.71 1.51
N VAL A 508 36.36 6.45 2.19
CA VAL A 508 35.36 5.91 3.11
C VAL A 508 34.04 5.73 2.36
N VAL A 509 33.29 4.70 2.71
CA VAL A 509 31.92 4.47 2.22
C VAL A 509 30.97 4.56 3.42
N MET A 510 29.89 5.32 3.29
CA MET A 510 28.78 5.39 4.25
C MET A 510 27.46 5.06 3.53
N PRO A 511 26.73 4.01 3.91
CA PRO A 511 27.03 3.07 4.98
C PRO A 511 28.30 2.26 4.70
N GLN A 512 29.03 1.86 5.74
CA GLN A 512 30.22 1.02 5.59
C GLN A 512 29.85 -0.45 5.31
N ALA A 513 28.66 -0.87 5.72
CA ALA A 513 28.13 -2.20 5.49
C ALA A 513 26.59 -2.20 5.59
N ALA A 514 25.97 -3.27 5.11
CA ALA A 514 24.57 -3.59 5.34
C ALA A 514 24.43 -5.04 5.80
N SER A 515 23.30 -5.36 6.42
CA SER A 515 22.96 -6.73 6.82
C SER A 515 21.48 -7.02 6.58
N LEU A 516 21.19 -8.25 6.12
CA LEU A 516 19.83 -8.76 6.00
C LEU A 516 19.49 -9.49 7.30
N HIS A 517 18.38 -9.12 7.92
CA HIS A 517 17.89 -9.73 9.15
C HIS A 517 16.54 -10.39 8.93
N ALA A 518 16.19 -11.33 9.81
CA ALA A 518 14.85 -11.89 9.87
C ALA A 518 14.35 -12.14 11.30
N VAL A 519 13.04 -12.29 11.42
CA VAL A 519 12.35 -12.75 12.64
C VAL A 519 11.12 -13.56 12.27
N VAL A 520 10.83 -14.64 13.00
CA VAL A 520 9.60 -15.41 12.81
C VAL A 520 8.48 -14.76 13.62
N VAL A 521 7.31 -14.56 13.01
CA VAL A 521 6.19 -13.84 13.63
C VAL A 521 4.87 -14.60 13.60
N GLU A 522 4.04 -14.30 14.59
CA GLU A 522 2.59 -14.53 14.56
C GLU A 522 1.90 -13.19 14.27
N PHE A 523 1.35 -13.03 13.07
CA PHE A 523 0.42 -11.94 12.76
C PHE A 523 -0.91 -12.09 13.50
N ARG A 524 -1.48 -10.97 13.95
CA ARG A 524 -2.85 -10.94 14.46
C ARG A 524 -3.85 -11.28 13.35
N ASP A 525 -3.73 -10.62 12.20
CA ASP A 525 -4.73 -10.72 11.13
C ASP A 525 -4.14 -10.85 9.70
N LEU A 526 -2.98 -10.27 9.40
CA LEU A 526 -2.38 -10.26 8.05
C LEU A 526 -2.18 -11.67 7.43
N TRP A 527 -2.12 -12.72 8.26
CA TRP A 527 -2.07 -14.11 7.78
C TRP A 527 -3.27 -14.50 6.88
N ARG A 528 -4.42 -13.83 7.02
CA ARG A 528 -5.65 -14.13 6.26
C ARG A 528 -5.49 -13.90 4.76
N ILE A 529 -4.66 -12.94 4.35
CA ILE A 529 -4.54 -12.55 2.93
C ILE A 529 -3.91 -13.64 2.05
N ARG A 530 -3.25 -14.65 2.64
CA ARG A 530 -2.64 -15.78 1.93
C ARG A 530 -3.07 -17.15 2.45
N SER A 531 -3.91 -17.21 3.47
CA SER A 531 -4.32 -18.50 4.03
C SER A 531 -5.50 -19.09 3.24
N PRO A 532 -5.52 -20.41 3.00
CA PRO A 532 -6.65 -21.05 2.35
C PRO A 532 -7.92 -20.89 3.20
N CYS A 533 -9.06 -20.71 2.54
CA CYS A 533 -10.36 -20.56 3.18
C CYS A 533 -11.04 -21.92 3.41
N GLY A 534 -11.00 -22.80 2.40
CA GLY A 534 -11.66 -24.11 2.38
C GLY A 534 -13.17 -24.01 2.23
N ASP A 535 -13.85 -23.62 3.31
CA ASP A 535 -15.31 -23.44 3.36
C ASP A 535 -15.66 -22.00 3.77
N CYS A 536 -16.52 -21.36 2.98
CA CYS A 536 -17.01 -20.01 3.24
C CYS A 536 -18.53 -20.04 3.29
N GLU A 537 -19.12 -19.77 4.47
CA GLU A 537 -20.58 -19.79 4.70
C GLU A 537 -21.28 -21.10 4.26
N GLY A 538 -20.59 -22.25 4.32
CA GLY A 538 -21.11 -23.54 3.89
C GLY A 538 -20.92 -23.85 2.40
N PHE A 539 -20.17 -23.02 1.68
CA PHE A 539 -19.80 -23.25 0.28
C PHE A 539 -18.34 -23.70 0.17
N ASP A 540 -18.11 -24.77 -0.59
CA ASP A 540 -16.79 -25.31 -0.88
C ASP A 540 -16.05 -24.38 -1.86
N VAL A 541 -14.99 -23.73 -1.38
CA VAL A 541 -14.14 -22.81 -2.15
C VAL A 541 -12.70 -23.32 -2.32
N HIS A 542 -12.44 -24.61 -2.09
CA HIS A 542 -11.09 -25.20 -2.22
C HIS A 542 -10.47 -25.01 -3.63
N ILE A 543 -11.31 -24.87 -4.66
CA ILE A 543 -10.84 -24.58 -6.02
C ILE A 543 -10.12 -23.23 -6.09
N MET A 544 -10.58 -22.24 -5.30
CA MET A 544 -9.90 -20.94 -5.17
C MET A 544 -8.59 -21.10 -4.42
N ASP A 545 -8.56 -21.85 -3.32
CA ASP A 545 -7.34 -22.12 -2.56
C ASP A 545 -6.27 -22.77 -3.45
N ASP A 546 -6.67 -23.78 -4.23
CA ASP A 546 -5.81 -24.45 -5.19
C ASP A 546 -5.32 -23.50 -6.30
N MET A 547 -6.14 -22.53 -6.71
CA MET A 547 -5.78 -21.54 -7.72
C MET A 547 -4.74 -20.55 -7.19
N ILE A 548 -4.94 -19.99 -6.00
CA ILE A 548 -3.97 -19.11 -5.33
C ILE A 548 -2.68 -19.87 -5.08
N LYS A 549 -2.76 -21.10 -4.55
CA LYS A 549 -1.58 -21.94 -4.31
C LYS A 549 -0.79 -22.20 -5.59
N ARG A 550 -1.45 -22.61 -6.67
CA ARG A 550 -0.77 -22.81 -7.97
C ARG A 550 -0.15 -21.52 -8.51
N ALA A 551 -0.75 -20.36 -8.25
CA ALA A 551 -0.20 -19.08 -8.67
C ALA A 551 1.04 -18.68 -7.86
N LEU A 552 1.03 -18.92 -6.55
CA LEU A 552 2.20 -18.73 -5.67
C LEU A 552 3.32 -19.74 -5.95
N ASP A 553 2.97 -20.97 -6.33
CA ASP A 553 3.90 -22.04 -6.71
C ASP A 553 4.38 -21.93 -8.18
N PHE A 554 3.85 -20.98 -8.97
CA PHE A 554 4.26 -20.76 -10.36
C PHE A 554 5.57 -19.97 -10.39
N LYS A 555 6.66 -20.65 -10.80
CA LYS A 555 8.10 -20.36 -10.55
C LYS A 555 8.53 -20.69 -9.12
N GLU A 556 9.84 -20.62 -8.84
CA GLU A 556 10.45 -20.50 -7.49
C GLU A 556 9.97 -19.22 -6.75
N SER A 557 8.71 -18.79 -6.97
CA SER A 557 8.02 -17.60 -6.51
C SER A 557 7.57 -17.69 -5.05
N ARG A 558 8.33 -18.40 -4.22
CA ARG A 558 8.35 -18.18 -2.76
C ARG A 558 9.06 -16.83 -2.47
N GLU A 559 8.68 -15.79 -3.20
CA GLU A 559 9.20 -14.44 -3.01
C GLU A 559 8.49 -13.84 -1.79
N ALA A 560 9.26 -13.12 -0.97
CA ALA A 560 8.69 -12.35 0.11
C ALA A 560 7.89 -11.16 -0.45
N GLU A 561 6.81 -10.80 0.23
CA GLU A 561 5.93 -9.71 -0.16
C GLU A 561 6.22 -8.43 0.63
N PRO A 562 6.28 -7.24 -0.01
CA PRO A 562 6.55 -6.00 0.71
C PRO A 562 5.29 -5.45 1.40
N HIS A 563 5.30 -5.41 2.73
CA HIS A 563 4.19 -4.90 3.56
C HIS A 563 4.67 -3.82 4.56
N PRO A 564 3.92 -2.72 4.76
CA PRO A 564 4.22 -1.72 5.79
C PRO A 564 3.80 -2.23 7.18
N LEU A 565 4.65 -2.99 7.88
CA LEU A 565 4.23 -3.76 9.05
C LEU A 565 3.84 -2.93 10.28
N TRP A 566 4.07 -1.62 10.28
CA TRP A 566 3.50 -0.73 11.29
C TRP A 566 1.95 -0.73 11.25
N GLU A 567 1.36 -1.12 10.13
CA GLU A 567 -0.09 -1.25 9.90
C GLU A 567 -0.65 -2.62 10.30
N TYR A 568 0.22 -3.59 10.61
CA TYR A 568 -0.16 -4.98 10.79
C TYR A 568 0.44 -5.57 12.06
N PRO A 569 -0.30 -5.54 13.18
CA PRO A 569 0.19 -6.05 14.46
C PRO A 569 0.66 -7.51 14.37
N CYS A 570 1.87 -7.74 14.87
CA CYS A 570 2.46 -9.06 14.99
C CYS A 570 3.32 -9.17 16.24
N ARG A 571 3.52 -10.40 16.69
CA ARG A 571 4.48 -10.72 17.76
C ARG A 571 5.55 -11.69 17.28
N SER A 572 6.77 -11.48 17.75
CA SER A 572 7.91 -12.34 17.41
C SER A 572 7.87 -13.65 18.19
N LEU A 573 8.11 -14.75 17.49
CA LEU A 573 8.21 -16.10 18.04
C LEU A 573 9.66 -16.54 18.20
N SER A 574 10.58 -15.95 17.43
CA SER A 574 12.04 -16.13 17.56
C SER A 574 12.70 -14.83 18.03
N GLU A 575 13.99 -14.92 18.39
CA GLU A 575 14.83 -13.72 18.36
C GLU A 575 15.04 -13.27 16.90
N PRO A 576 15.27 -11.97 16.64
CA PRO A 576 15.78 -11.53 15.36
C PRO A 576 17.20 -12.07 15.15
N TRP A 577 17.55 -12.41 13.92
CA TRP A 577 18.90 -12.86 13.57
C TRP A 577 19.37 -12.27 12.24
N GLN A 578 20.68 -12.08 12.15
CA GLN A 578 21.35 -11.70 10.92
C GLN A 578 21.51 -12.92 10.01
N ILE A 579 21.04 -12.82 8.77
CA ILE A 579 21.15 -13.85 7.72
C ILE A 579 22.40 -13.62 6.87
N LEU A 580 22.50 -12.45 6.23
CA LEU A 580 23.60 -12.09 5.32
C LEU A 580 24.22 -10.76 5.75
N ALA A 581 25.51 -10.59 5.41
CA ALA A 581 26.25 -9.34 5.60
C ALA A 581 26.89 -8.90 4.28
N PHE A 582 26.84 -7.60 4.03
CA PHE A 582 27.30 -6.97 2.79
C PHE A 582 28.33 -5.89 3.14
N ASP A 583 29.60 -6.11 2.82
CA ASP A 583 30.68 -5.17 3.13
C ASP A 583 30.85 -4.13 2.01
N PHE A 584 30.24 -2.96 2.17
CA PHE A 584 30.31 -1.88 1.19
C PHE A 584 31.69 -1.24 1.07
N ARG A 585 32.64 -1.57 1.97
CA ARG A 585 34.04 -1.16 1.80
C ARG A 585 34.74 -1.97 0.71
N GLN A 586 34.18 -3.10 0.29
CA GLN A 586 34.68 -3.92 -0.81
C GLN A 586 33.74 -3.87 -2.01
N PRO A 587 34.21 -4.20 -3.22
CA PRO A 587 33.35 -4.45 -4.38
C PRO A 587 32.37 -5.59 -4.15
N VAL A 588 31.28 -5.62 -4.91
CA VAL A 588 30.37 -6.79 -4.98
C VAL A 588 31.18 -8.03 -5.37
N PRO A 589 31.06 -9.16 -4.66
CA PRO A 589 31.77 -10.39 -5.00
C PRO A 589 31.23 -10.99 -6.30
N SER A 590 32.07 -11.78 -6.99
CA SER A 590 31.66 -12.52 -8.19
C SER A 590 30.98 -13.86 -7.90
N GLN A 591 30.85 -14.24 -6.63
CA GLN A 591 30.26 -15.51 -6.20
C GLN A 591 29.05 -15.24 -5.31
N PRO A 592 28.00 -16.07 -5.38
CA PRO A 592 26.86 -15.97 -4.49
C PRO A 592 27.23 -15.98 -3.01
N LEU A 593 26.44 -15.27 -2.21
CA LEU A 593 26.53 -15.30 -0.76
C LEU A 593 25.38 -16.14 -0.22
N CYS A 594 25.70 -17.28 0.40
CA CYS A 594 24.70 -18.21 0.94
C CYS A 594 24.73 -18.20 2.46
N ALA A 595 23.55 -18.33 3.06
CA ALA A 595 23.38 -18.59 4.48
C ALA A 595 22.28 -19.63 4.69
N GLU A 596 22.59 -20.65 5.48
CA GLU A 596 21.68 -21.73 5.81
C GLU A 596 21.79 -22.04 7.30
N GLY A 597 20.67 -22.40 7.91
CA GLY A 597 20.63 -22.66 9.34
C GLY A 597 19.23 -22.92 9.87
N THR A 598 19.13 -22.94 11.20
CA THR A 598 17.89 -23.16 11.93
C THR A 598 17.75 -22.12 13.04
N VAL A 599 16.55 -21.60 13.23
CA VAL A 599 16.20 -20.70 14.34
C VAL A 599 15.20 -21.37 15.28
N GLU A 600 15.40 -21.20 16.58
CA GLU A 600 14.50 -21.71 17.62
C GLU A 600 13.33 -20.75 17.86
N LEU A 601 12.13 -21.30 18.00
CA LEU A 601 10.95 -20.56 18.42
C LEU A 601 10.88 -20.53 19.94
N ARG A 602 11.20 -19.37 20.52
CA ARG A 602 11.28 -19.14 21.97
C ARG A 602 9.94 -18.81 22.61
N ARG A 603 8.96 -18.36 21.82
CA ARG A 603 7.61 -18.04 22.29
C ARG A 603 6.59 -18.98 21.65
N PRO A 604 5.59 -19.46 22.41
CA PRO A 604 4.51 -20.26 21.83
C PRO A 604 3.68 -19.40 20.89
N GLY A 605 3.25 -19.96 19.76
CA GLY A 605 2.42 -19.27 18.78
C GLY A 605 2.36 -20.00 17.46
N ARG A 606 1.61 -19.43 16.52
CA ARG A 606 1.51 -19.84 15.14
C ARG A 606 2.51 -19.04 14.32
N SER A 607 3.48 -19.75 13.79
CA SER A 607 4.50 -19.20 12.90
C SER A 607 3.89 -18.92 11.53
N HIS A 608 3.26 -17.76 11.36
CA HIS A 608 2.62 -17.36 10.10
C HIS A 608 3.64 -17.04 9.01
N ALA A 609 4.75 -16.39 9.38
CA ALA A 609 5.74 -15.90 8.43
C ALA A 609 7.13 -15.69 9.03
N ALA A 610 8.14 -15.61 8.15
CA ALA A 610 9.41 -14.94 8.42
C ALA A 610 9.34 -13.53 7.83
N VAL A 611 9.67 -12.52 8.64
CA VAL A 611 9.77 -11.12 8.21
C VAL A 611 11.24 -10.77 8.04
N LEU A 612 11.59 -10.13 6.93
CA LEU A 612 12.95 -9.73 6.59
C LEU A 612 13.08 -8.21 6.39
N TRP A 613 14.21 -7.65 6.79
CA TRP A 613 14.55 -6.23 6.61
C TRP A 613 16.06 -6.02 6.48
N MET A 614 16.45 -4.82 6.03
CA MET A 614 17.84 -4.39 5.98
C MET A 614 18.21 -3.54 7.19
N GLU A 615 19.41 -3.74 7.71
CA GLU A 615 20.09 -2.79 8.57
C GLU A 615 21.31 -2.20 7.86
N TYR A 616 21.51 -0.90 8.00
CA TYR A 616 22.64 -0.18 7.41
C TYR A 616 23.56 0.32 8.52
N HIS A 617 24.79 -0.18 8.52
CA HIS A 617 25.83 0.22 9.45
C HIS A 617 26.50 1.47 8.87
N LEU A 618 26.02 2.65 9.28
CA LEU A 618 26.54 3.93 8.80
C LEU A 618 28.02 4.10 9.18
N THR A 619 28.34 3.75 10.41
CA THR A 619 29.68 3.80 11.02
C THR A 619 29.81 2.62 11.99
N PRO A 620 30.99 2.36 12.60
CA PRO A 620 31.13 1.29 13.58
C PRO A 620 30.16 1.40 14.78
N GLU A 621 29.70 2.61 15.11
CA GLU A 621 28.88 2.90 16.29
C GLU A 621 27.45 3.34 15.94
N CYS A 622 27.10 3.41 14.65
CA CYS A 622 25.80 3.94 14.19
C CYS A 622 25.18 3.00 13.17
N THR A 623 24.01 2.46 13.51
CA THR A 623 23.22 1.58 12.64
C THR A 623 21.79 2.10 12.50
N LEU A 624 21.22 1.97 11.31
CA LEU A 624 19.83 2.27 11.02
C LEU A 624 19.10 1.00 10.57
N SER A 625 17.95 0.72 11.18
CA SER A 625 17.07 -0.38 10.79
C SER A 625 15.94 0.13 9.88
N THR A 626 15.70 -0.60 8.78
CA THR A 626 14.52 -0.41 7.91
C THR A 626 13.34 -1.30 8.30
N GLY A 627 13.48 -2.09 9.36
CA GLY A 627 12.45 -2.99 9.88
C GLY A 627 12.25 -2.78 11.36
N LEU A 628 12.64 -3.78 12.16
CA LEU A 628 12.39 -3.77 13.60
C LEU A 628 13.20 -2.64 14.28
N LEU A 629 12.51 -1.76 15.03
CA LEU A 629 13.12 -0.58 15.66
C LEU A 629 13.58 -0.84 17.10
N GLU A 630 12.84 -1.65 17.82
CA GLU A 630 13.11 -1.98 19.22
C GLU A 630 13.08 -3.50 19.40
N PRO A 631 13.84 -4.04 20.39
CA PRO A 631 13.65 -5.42 20.81
C PRO A 631 12.18 -5.65 21.13
N ALA A 632 11.66 -6.81 20.75
CA ALA A 632 10.27 -7.13 21.02
C ALA A 632 9.97 -6.99 22.52
N ASP A 633 8.80 -6.45 22.85
CA ASP A 633 8.39 -6.28 24.24
C ASP A 633 8.33 -7.65 24.97
N PRO A 634 8.12 -7.69 26.30
CA PRO A 634 8.06 -8.96 27.04
C PRO A 634 7.04 -9.97 26.47
N GLU A 635 5.98 -9.49 25.82
CA GLU A 635 4.93 -10.30 25.19
C GLU A 635 5.26 -10.65 23.72
N GLY A 636 6.29 -10.04 23.16
CA GLY A 636 6.79 -10.25 21.81
C GLY A 636 6.31 -9.22 20.78
N GLY A 637 5.60 -8.16 21.18
CA GLY A 637 5.13 -7.10 20.28
C GLY A 637 6.27 -6.49 19.47
N CYS A 638 6.07 -6.40 18.15
CA CYS A 638 7.07 -5.86 17.22
C CYS A 638 6.75 -4.40 16.88
N CYS A 639 7.76 -3.53 16.95
CA CYS A 639 7.66 -2.14 16.50
C CYS A 639 8.47 -1.96 15.21
N TRP A 640 7.79 -1.60 14.12
CA TRP A 640 8.37 -1.53 12.78
C TRP A 640 8.62 -0.09 12.35
N ASN A 641 9.66 0.11 11.54
CA ASN A 641 9.94 1.38 10.90
C ASN A 641 8.76 1.78 10.00
N PRO A 642 8.06 2.90 10.30
CA PRO A 642 6.85 3.28 9.57
C PRO A 642 7.11 3.82 8.17
N HIS A 643 8.37 4.10 7.84
CA HIS A 643 8.78 4.70 6.56
C HIS A 643 9.17 3.66 5.51
N CYS A 644 9.29 2.39 5.90
CA CYS A 644 9.77 1.31 5.05
C CYS A 644 8.73 0.17 5.01
N LYS A 645 8.62 -0.50 3.87
CA LYS A 645 7.97 -1.81 3.79
C LYS A 645 8.99 -2.89 4.15
N GLN A 646 8.58 -3.89 4.92
CA GLN A 646 9.37 -5.08 5.22
C GLN A 646 8.95 -6.23 4.30
N ALA A 647 9.84 -7.19 4.09
CA ALA A 647 9.53 -8.36 3.26
C ALA A 647 8.92 -9.47 4.12
N VAL A 648 7.75 -9.98 3.74
CA VAL A 648 7.03 -11.02 4.47
C VAL A 648 7.04 -12.29 3.64
N TYR A 649 7.71 -13.32 4.16
CA TYR A 649 7.67 -14.67 3.61
C TYR A 649 6.64 -15.49 4.38
N PHE A 650 5.46 -15.71 3.81
CA PHE A 650 4.43 -16.57 4.41
C PHE A 650 4.84 -18.04 4.35
N PHE A 651 4.68 -18.78 5.44
CA PHE A 651 5.01 -20.20 5.46
C PHE A 651 3.98 -21.02 4.69
N SER A 652 4.47 -21.96 3.87
CA SER A 652 3.66 -22.88 3.08
C SER A 652 4.04 -24.34 3.41
N PRO A 653 3.08 -25.19 3.83
CA PRO A 653 1.66 -24.88 4.02
C PRO A 653 1.43 -23.88 5.18
N ALA A 654 0.39 -23.05 5.06
CA ALA A 654 -0.01 -22.15 6.12
C ALA A 654 -0.33 -22.97 7.40
N PRO A 655 0.00 -22.46 8.60
CA PRO A 655 -0.32 -23.15 9.85
C PRO A 655 -1.83 -23.43 9.94
N ASP A 656 -2.22 -24.65 10.31
CA ASP A 656 -3.64 -24.95 10.51
C ASP A 656 -4.19 -24.16 11.72
N HIS A 657 -5.08 -23.20 11.44
CA HIS A 657 -5.71 -22.38 12.46
C HIS A 657 -6.67 -23.15 13.39
N ARG A 658 -6.95 -24.43 13.09
CA ARG A 658 -7.74 -25.34 13.94
C ARG A 658 -6.87 -26.28 14.78
N ALA A 659 -5.55 -26.34 14.53
CA ALA A 659 -4.64 -27.18 15.30
C ALA A 659 -4.26 -26.55 16.67
N LEU A 660 -4.00 -27.41 17.65
CA LEU A 660 -3.55 -27.04 18.99
C LEU A 660 -2.17 -26.36 18.95
N VAL A 661 -1.92 -25.43 19.88
CA VAL A 661 -0.62 -24.78 20.08
C VAL A 661 0.41 -25.81 20.55
N GLY A 662 1.04 -26.48 19.60
CA GLY A 662 2.06 -27.50 19.79
C GLY A 662 2.91 -27.67 18.52
N GLY A 663 3.12 -26.56 17.80
CA GLY A 663 3.78 -26.52 16.50
C GLY A 663 5.30 -26.71 16.55
N PRO A 664 5.93 -26.71 15.36
CA PRO A 664 7.36 -26.89 15.17
C PRO A 664 8.19 -26.02 16.10
N ARG A 665 9.22 -26.57 16.74
CA ARG A 665 10.10 -25.80 17.63
C ARG A 665 11.16 -25.03 16.88
N THR A 666 11.38 -25.34 15.61
CA THR A 666 12.43 -24.72 14.80
C THR A 666 11.95 -24.35 13.40
N VAL A 667 12.57 -23.32 12.83
CA VAL A 667 12.43 -22.95 11.42
C VAL A 667 13.79 -23.07 10.77
N SER A 668 13.90 -23.90 9.75
CA SER A 668 15.07 -23.95 8.87
C SER A 668 14.97 -22.86 7.79
N TYR A 669 16.11 -22.29 7.41
CA TYR A 669 16.21 -21.32 6.34
C TYR A 669 17.40 -21.62 5.43
N ALA A 670 17.24 -21.29 4.15
CA ALA A 670 18.29 -21.19 3.15
C ALA A 670 18.09 -19.90 2.36
N VAL A 671 19.08 -19.03 2.33
CA VAL A 671 19.03 -17.72 1.67
C VAL A 671 20.29 -17.51 0.85
N GLU A 672 20.12 -17.11 -0.40
CA GLU A 672 21.21 -16.91 -1.35
C GLU A 672 21.05 -15.56 -2.06
N PHE A 673 22.07 -14.71 -1.94
CA PHE A 673 22.19 -13.48 -2.74
C PHE A 673 22.97 -13.79 -4.02
N HIS A 674 22.41 -13.41 -5.17
CA HIS A 674 23.00 -13.60 -6.50
C HIS A 674 23.60 -12.28 -7.03
N PRO A 675 24.94 -12.14 -7.09
CA PRO A 675 25.59 -10.90 -7.54
C PRO A 675 25.30 -10.50 -8.99
N ASP A 676 24.94 -11.45 -9.85
CA ASP A 676 24.70 -11.16 -11.27
C ASP A 676 23.35 -10.47 -11.51
N THR A 677 22.38 -10.67 -10.61
CA THR A 677 21.03 -10.08 -10.70
C THR A 677 20.68 -9.18 -9.53
N GLY A 678 21.40 -9.29 -8.41
CA GLY A 678 21.11 -8.62 -7.16
C GLY A 678 19.84 -9.11 -6.46
N ASP A 679 19.25 -10.21 -6.93
CA ASP A 679 18.13 -10.88 -6.28
C ASP A 679 18.60 -11.67 -5.05
N ILE A 680 17.66 -11.91 -4.14
CA ILE A 680 17.84 -12.81 -2.99
C ILE A 680 16.81 -13.93 -3.10
N ALA A 681 17.27 -15.14 -3.38
CA ALA A 681 16.46 -16.35 -3.29
C ALA A 681 16.38 -16.78 -1.82
N MET A 682 15.21 -17.24 -1.39
CA MET A 682 15.01 -17.67 -0.01
C MET A 682 14.01 -18.80 0.12
N GLU A 683 14.26 -19.63 1.12
CA GLU A 683 13.35 -20.67 1.54
C GLU A 683 13.33 -20.74 3.06
N PHE A 684 12.13 -20.67 3.64
CA PHE A 684 11.89 -20.93 5.05
C PHE A 684 10.96 -22.13 5.18
N ARG A 685 11.32 -23.09 6.04
CA ARG A 685 10.51 -24.27 6.33
C ARG A 685 10.44 -24.51 7.83
N LEU A 686 9.24 -24.82 8.30
CA LEU A 686 9.02 -25.33 9.64
C LEU A 686 9.66 -26.71 9.78
N ALA A 687 10.59 -26.86 10.73
CA ALA A 687 11.29 -28.10 10.98
C ALA A 687 10.69 -28.78 12.22
N ASP A 688 9.81 -29.75 11.96
CA ASP A 688 9.44 -30.88 12.84
C ASP A 688 8.69 -31.95 12.02
N THR A 689 9.42 -32.65 11.15
CA THR A 689 9.02 -33.96 10.59
C THR A 689 10.32 -34.68 10.20
N PRO A 690 10.61 -35.89 10.72
CA PRO A 690 11.70 -36.70 10.18
C PRO A 690 11.38 -37.06 8.73
N GLU A 691 12.42 -37.07 7.87
CA GLU A 691 12.37 -37.44 6.44
C GLU A 691 11.56 -38.69 6.13
#